data_AF-A0A0N7ZB75-F1
#
_entry.id   AF-A0A0N7ZB75-F1
#
_cell.length_a   1.000
_cell.length_b   1.000
_cell.length_c   1.000
_cell.angle_alpha   90.00
_cell.angle_beta   90.00
_cell.angle_gamma   90.00
#
_symmetry.space_group_name_H-M   'P 1'
#
loop_
_entity.id
_entity.type
_entity.pdbx_description
1 polymer ?
#
loop_
_entity_poly.entity_id
_entity_poly.type
_entity_poly.pdbx_seq_one_letter_code
_entity_poly.pdbx_strand_id
1 'polypeptide(L)'
;MAFFGKLFRTIIGGEEQSGNTVCEVGISKFARVHVVSREDCLVLYGPTDTNQYELLLQQPVQNSLSKAYSLFRMADQDDAQIRFVALREVIPLLVRHIPHEIINQQGLQTVCDLVRDHQTWTVAHIAAYLGYATLFFQADVVRQANMADIEMKETPLHLAIQKGHIEVIRVLMEKNVTIDSVDVKGNSVFHVAATSSEAIIKLVTRKSSRLLNTPNGAGKTPLHLACEGDKPECVKALLCAGADVNVAATHDSTLPIHSAMAANSTLCAKEIINMYPNQLNVTDMKHGGTPLHWATSKEIINAMVELGCIVNARNFHGHTALHKMVEKNKLPCVIALLSWGAEVNILDDNGNTPLHLATSPVVVQTLLVFGANTSLINKEGSTARHIITTSNYKEKHLMLYLMHAVGAPRCQMRLANCTDGCSPTGSFDGVPTECSTVSRARMMYDDFLDSCLLEQAVSNVQPSLGFERVGATKKKGRVLCLDGGGIKGLILIQLLSALQEAAGRPILHLFDWIAGTSTGGILALALAMGKDVRYMQGLYFRLKDLVFLGRRPYDEKPLEEILKKEFGEETVMSDIKQVRVVVTGVLADRSPADLHLFRNYVSGEEMLGNQSGGSFASTKAPQEQLVWRAARASGAAPSYFRSFGRFIDGGLISNNPTLDILTEIFEYNTTLLALGREGEAAQPTTVISLGTGRPPVTRVDAIDCFKPESMWSTVQMAFGLSNIAKMLIDQATMADNRTVDRARAWCATCGIVFQRLSPQLSLDVQLDERQDEILINALWETMVYIRSMKDKINRLANLLTLGCPQS
;
A
#
# COMPACT_ATOMS: atom_id res chain seq x y z
N MET A 1 16.67 -32.38 -12.72
CA MET A 1 17.30 -33.44 -13.55
C MET A 1 18.57 -33.99 -12.89
N ALA A 2 18.51 -34.40 -11.63
CA ALA A 2 19.67 -34.89 -10.86
C ALA A 2 19.43 -36.27 -10.24
N PHE A 3 18.44 -37.02 -10.76
CA PHE A 3 18.05 -38.33 -10.24
C PHE A 3 18.60 -39.49 -11.09
N PHE A 4 18.83 -39.27 -12.39
CA PHE A 4 19.38 -40.30 -13.30
C PHE A 4 20.93 -40.44 -13.23
N GLY A 5 21.64 -39.51 -12.61
CA GLY A 5 23.10 -39.57 -12.45
C GLY A 5 23.61 -40.50 -11.34
N LYS A 6 22.72 -40.94 -10.43
CA LYS A 6 23.08 -41.81 -9.30
C LYS A 6 22.93 -43.31 -9.57
N LEU A 7 22.20 -43.71 -10.61
CA LEU A 7 21.98 -45.13 -10.92
C LEU A 7 23.03 -45.71 -11.90
N PHE A 8 23.76 -44.85 -12.63
CA PHE A 8 24.75 -45.29 -13.63
C PHE A 8 26.20 -45.35 -13.12
N ARG A 9 26.47 -44.96 -11.86
CA ARG A 9 27.81 -45.01 -11.25
C ARG A 9 28.09 -46.26 -10.43
N THR A 10 27.12 -47.16 -10.24
CA THR A 10 27.26 -48.30 -9.31
C THR A 10 27.73 -49.60 -9.97
N ILE A 11 28.04 -49.63 -11.28
CA ILE A 11 28.28 -50.92 -11.98
C ILE A 11 29.70 -51.10 -12.56
N ILE A 12 30.55 -50.07 -12.68
CA ILE A 12 31.92 -50.28 -13.23
C ILE A 12 32.93 -49.32 -12.57
N GLY A 13 33.92 -49.90 -11.88
CA GLY A 13 35.20 -49.24 -11.53
C GLY A 13 35.25 -48.60 -10.14
N GLY A 14 36.23 -49.01 -9.33
CA GLY A 14 36.41 -48.56 -7.95
C GLY A 14 36.63 -47.06 -7.82
N GLU A 15 35.91 -46.44 -6.88
CA GLU A 15 36.12 -45.05 -6.48
C GLU A 15 37.39 -44.95 -5.63
N GLU A 16 38.36 -44.13 -6.04
CA GLU A 16 39.29 -43.48 -5.11
C GLU A 16 38.45 -42.61 -4.17
N GLN A 17 38.10 -43.18 -3.01
CA GLN A 17 37.39 -42.46 -1.97
C GLN A 17 38.27 -41.31 -1.47
N SER A 18 37.76 -40.09 -1.55
CA SER A 18 38.46 -38.89 -1.11
C SER A 18 39.00 -39.05 0.32
N GLY A 19 40.24 -38.60 0.57
CA GLY A 19 40.93 -38.87 1.84
C GLY A 19 40.20 -38.41 3.12
N ASN A 20 39.24 -37.49 3.01
CA ASN A 20 38.49 -36.95 4.16
C ASN A 20 37.10 -37.58 4.37
N THR A 21 36.70 -38.60 3.60
CA THR A 21 35.41 -39.26 3.82
C THR A 21 35.50 -40.39 4.84
N VAL A 22 34.51 -40.47 5.73
CA VAL A 22 34.39 -41.55 6.70
C VAL A 22 33.87 -42.80 5.99
N CYS A 23 34.58 -43.91 6.15
CA CYS A 23 34.30 -45.17 5.44
C CYS A 23 34.32 -46.36 6.40
N GLU A 24 33.42 -47.32 6.21
CA GLU A 24 33.43 -48.57 6.98
C GLU A 24 34.53 -49.51 6.42
N VAL A 25 35.45 -49.95 7.27
CA VAL A 25 36.60 -50.78 6.90
C VAL A 25 36.71 -52.00 7.80
N GLY A 26 37.24 -53.09 7.25
CA GLY A 26 37.51 -54.32 8.01
C GLY A 26 38.82 -54.20 8.81
N ILE A 27 38.78 -54.53 10.10
CA ILE A 27 39.94 -54.42 11.00
C ILE A 27 41.10 -55.33 10.56
N SER A 28 40.80 -56.45 9.90
CA SER A 28 41.80 -57.40 9.38
C SER A 28 42.78 -56.78 8.37
N LYS A 29 42.39 -55.72 7.66
CA LYS A 29 43.27 -54.99 6.72
C LYS A 29 44.45 -54.30 7.40
N PHE A 30 44.32 -54.00 8.69
CA PHE A 30 45.32 -53.23 9.45
C PHE A 30 46.14 -54.10 10.42
N ALA A 31 45.96 -55.42 10.39
CA ALA A 31 46.63 -56.34 11.32
C ALA A 31 48.17 -56.36 11.19
N ARG A 32 48.72 -55.92 10.04
CA ARG A 32 50.16 -55.86 9.76
C ARG A 32 50.69 -54.43 9.59
N VAL A 33 49.85 -53.41 9.78
CA VAL A 33 50.22 -52.00 9.61
C VAL A 33 50.74 -51.45 10.95
N HIS A 34 51.82 -50.66 10.91
CA HIS A 34 52.40 -50.05 12.09
C HIS A 34 51.44 -49.05 12.76
N VAL A 35 51.35 -49.10 14.09
CA VAL A 35 50.55 -48.15 14.88
C VAL A 35 51.43 -46.97 15.26
N VAL A 36 51.10 -45.79 14.74
CA VAL A 36 51.82 -44.54 15.02
C VAL A 36 51.42 -43.97 16.37
N SER A 37 50.11 -43.90 16.63
CA SER A 37 49.55 -43.39 17.89
C SER A 37 48.24 -44.11 18.22
N ARG A 38 47.93 -44.29 19.51
CA ARG A 38 46.71 -44.95 19.99
C ARG A 38 46.19 -44.30 21.26
N GLU A 39 44.89 -44.01 21.29
CA GLU A 39 44.19 -43.50 22.47
C GLU A 39 42.74 -44.00 22.49
N ASP A 40 42.35 -44.68 23.56
CA ASP A 40 41.04 -45.34 23.73
C ASP A 40 40.59 -46.14 22.48
N CYS A 41 39.56 -45.66 21.80
CA CYS A 41 38.94 -46.25 20.62
C CYS A 41 39.54 -45.74 19.29
N LEU A 42 40.51 -44.82 19.32
CA LEU A 42 41.16 -44.24 18.14
C LEU A 42 42.57 -44.80 17.95
N VAL A 43 42.87 -45.26 16.74
CA VAL A 43 44.20 -45.79 16.38
C VAL A 43 44.64 -45.20 15.04
N LEU A 44 45.75 -44.47 15.05
CA LEU A 44 46.40 -43.94 13.85
C LEU A 44 47.38 -44.99 13.32
N TYR A 45 47.11 -45.50 12.12
CA TYR A 45 47.92 -46.46 11.41
C TYR A 45 48.74 -45.78 10.32
N GLY A 46 49.98 -46.21 10.10
CA GLY A 46 50.72 -45.82 8.93
C GLY A 46 52.22 -46.11 8.99
N PRO A 47 52.90 -46.11 7.83
CA PRO A 47 52.30 -46.01 6.49
C PRO A 47 51.57 -47.30 6.08
N THR A 48 50.38 -47.18 5.46
CA THR A 48 49.64 -48.29 4.84
C THR A 48 50.27 -48.72 3.51
N ASP A 49 49.77 -49.79 2.89
CA ASP A 49 50.26 -50.28 1.58
C ASP A 49 50.17 -49.23 0.45
N THR A 50 49.33 -48.19 0.61
CA THR A 50 49.20 -47.04 -0.30
C THR A 50 50.04 -45.83 0.09
N ASN A 51 50.97 -46.00 1.04
CA ASN A 51 51.84 -44.94 1.59
C ASN A 51 51.06 -43.77 2.22
N GLN A 52 49.96 -44.09 2.93
CA GLN A 52 49.12 -43.11 3.63
C GLN A 52 49.02 -43.45 5.12
N TYR A 53 48.72 -42.44 5.92
CA TYR A 53 48.35 -42.54 7.33
C TYR A 53 46.83 -42.51 7.45
N GLU A 54 46.27 -43.52 8.12
CA GLU A 54 44.82 -43.71 8.30
C GLU A 54 44.43 -43.75 9.77
N LEU A 55 43.47 -42.90 10.17
CA LEU A 55 42.90 -42.93 11.52
C LEU A 55 41.66 -43.81 11.56
N LEU A 56 41.68 -44.84 12.41
CA LEU A 56 40.56 -45.75 12.62
C LEU A 56 39.90 -45.55 13.98
N LEU A 57 38.57 -45.54 13.97
CA LEU A 57 37.74 -45.72 15.15
C LEU A 57 37.41 -47.20 15.32
N GLN A 58 38.05 -47.85 16.30
CA GLN A 58 37.85 -49.23 16.70
C GLN A 58 36.83 -49.28 17.83
N GLN A 59 35.72 -50.00 17.63
CA GLN A 59 34.65 -50.09 18.62
C GLN A 59 35.09 -50.86 19.87
N PRO A 60 34.78 -50.35 21.07
CA PRO A 60 34.35 -51.17 22.18
C PRO A 60 32.85 -50.95 22.41
N VAL A 61 32.13 -52.03 22.75
CA VAL A 61 30.73 -52.06 23.20
C VAL A 61 29.67 -52.23 22.09
N GLN A 62 29.39 -53.51 21.82
CA GLN A 62 28.20 -54.13 21.20
C GLN A 62 28.17 -54.33 19.66
N ASN A 63 28.52 -55.58 19.28
CA ASN A 63 27.98 -56.39 18.17
C ASN A 63 28.66 -56.52 16.77
N SER A 64 29.89 -56.03 16.53
CA SER A 64 30.75 -56.67 15.50
C SER A 64 32.24 -56.39 15.68
N LEU A 65 33.01 -57.40 16.11
CA LEU A 65 34.47 -57.33 16.27
C LEU A 65 35.26 -57.20 14.94
N SER A 66 34.59 -57.10 13.78
CA SER A 66 35.22 -57.18 12.45
C SER A 66 35.24 -55.87 11.67
N LYS A 67 34.52 -54.83 12.11
CA LYS A 67 34.36 -53.57 11.37
C LYS A 67 34.76 -52.35 12.21
N ALA A 68 35.46 -51.40 11.58
CA ALA A 68 35.87 -50.12 12.13
C ALA A 68 35.51 -49.00 11.14
N TYR A 69 35.52 -47.75 11.59
CA TYR A 69 35.36 -46.59 10.70
C TYR A 69 36.70 -45.93 10.46
N SER A 70 37.12 -45.84 9.19
CA SER A 70 38.23 -44.99 8.77
C SER A 70 37.74 -43.55 8.71
N LEU A 71 38.34 -42.68 9.52
CA LEU A 71 37.92 -41.28 9.70
C LEU A 71 38.62 -40.34 8.72
N PHE A 72 39.88 -40.58 8.40
CA PHE A 72 40.63 -39.88 7.36
C PHE A 72 41.82 -40.70 6.85
N ARG A 73 42.31 -40.33 5.66
CA ARG A 73 43.49 -40.85 4.95
C ARG A 73 44.36 -39.67 4.49
N MET A 74 45.62 -39.62 4.91
CA MET A 74 46.55 -38.50 4.61
C MET A 74 47.93 -39.02 4.21
N ALA A 75 48.63 -38.30 3.33
CA ALA A 75 49.97 -38.72 2.87
C ALA A 75 51.09 -38.30 3.84
N ASP A 76 50.90 -37.19 4.55
CA ASP A 76 51.90 -36.61 5.46
C ASP A 76 51.68 -37.07 6.91
N GLN A 77 52.79 -37.39 7.60
CA GLN A 77 52.76 -37.91 8.97
C GLN A 77 52.45 -36.80 9.99
N ASP A 78 53.05 -35.62 9.81
CA ASP A 78 52.95 -34.52 10.76
C ASP A 78 51.52 -33.95 10.76
N ASP A 79 50.94 -33.73 9.58
CA ASP A 79 49.55 -33.31 9.43
C ASP A 79 48.55 -34.35 9.98
N ALA A 80 48.82 -35.65 9.77
CA ALA A 80 48.00 -36.73 10.31
C ALA A 80 48.05 -36.77 11.84
N GLN A 81 49.21 -36.48 12.43
CA GLN A 81 49.39 -36.42 13.89
C GLN A 81 48.67 -35.21 14.49
N ILE A 82 48.73 -34.03 13.87
CA ILE A 82 47.98 -32.84 14.31
C ILE A 82 46.47 -33.13 14.31
N ARG A 83 45.96 -33.74 13.24
CA ARG A 83 44.53 -34.09 13.14
C ARG A 83 44.12 -35.20 14.12
N PHE A 84 45.02 -36.15 14.39
CA PHE A 84 44.82 -37.17 15.43
C PHE A 84 44.64 -36.52 16.80
N VAL A 85 45.51 -35.58 17.18
CA VAL A 85 45.41 -34.88 18.48
C VAL A 85 44.07 -34.16 18.62
N ALA A 86 43.60 -33.46 17.58
CA ALA A 86 42.32 -32.74 17.61
C ALA A 86 41.11 -33.69 17.75
N LEU A 87 41.08 -34.79 16.99
CA LEU A 87 39.96 -35.75 17.04
C LEU A 87 39.95 -36.59 18.32
N ARG A 88 41.12 -36.81 18.92
CA ARG A 88 41.31 -37.59 20.14
C ARG A 88 40.72 -36.92 21.38
N GLU A 89 40.70 -35.59 21.44
CA GLU A 89 40.04 -34.88 22.54
C GLU A 89 38.52 -34.92 22.44
N VAL A 90 37.97 -35.22 21.26
CA VAL A 90 36.54 -35.08 20.95
C VAL A 90 35.85 -36.44 20.83
N ILE A 91 36.31 -37.32 19.94
CA ILE A 91 35.61 -38.54 19.56
C ILE A 91 35.45 -39.56 20.70
N PRO A 92 36.46 -39.84 21.56
CA PRO A 92 36.30 -40.80 22.65
C PRO A 92 35.18 -40.43 23.63
N LEU A 93 35.06 -39.13 23.97
CA LEU A 93 34.00 -38.64 24.86
C LEU A 93 32.61 -38.75 24.21
N LEU A 94 32.53 -38.44 22.92
CA LEU A 94 31.32 -38.58 22.12
C LEU A 94 30.84 -40.04 22.03
N VAL A 95 31.75 -40.95 21.69
CA VAL A 95 31.47 -42.40 21.53
C VAL A 95 31.06 -43.04 22.85
N ARG A 96 31.66 -42.63 23.97
CA ARG A 96 31.36 -43.18 25.31
C ARG A 96 29.96 -42.82 25.81
N HIS A 97 29.48 -41.62 25.51
CA HIS A 97 28.26 -41.08 26.12
C HIS A 97 27.05 -41.04 25.18
N ILE A 98 27.26 -41.01 23.87
CA ILE A 98 26.18 -41.02 22.86
C ILE A 98 26.51 -41.96 21.67
N PRO A 99 26.77 -43.25 21.94
CA PRO A 99 27.18 -44.21 20.90
C PRO A 99 26.13 -44.38 19.80
N HIS A 100 24.83 -44.36 20.15
CA HIS A 100 23.75 -44.60 19.19
C HIS A 100 23.53 -43.46 18.19
N GLU A 101 23.89 -42.23 18.54
CA GLU A 101 23.67 -41.05 17.69
C GLU A 101 24.88 -40.75 16.79
N ILE A 102 26.09 -41.05 17.27
CA ILE A 102 27.34 -40.69 16.59
C ILE A 102 27.94 -41.83 15.79
N ILE A 103 27.79 -43.10 16.23
CA ILE A 103 28.41 -44.26 15.57
C ILE A 103 27.58 -44.66 14.33
N ASN A 104 27.57 -43.78 13.35
CA ASN A 104 27.12 -44.02 11.99
C ASN A 104 27.99 -43.19 11.04
N GLN A 105 28.04 -43.56 9.77
CA GLN A 105 28.93 -42.93 8.79
C GLN A 105 28.69 -41.41 8.68
N GLN A 106 27.44 -40.96 8.77
CA GLN A 106 27.06 -39.56 8.60
C GLN A 106 27.38 -38.70 9.83
N GLY A 107 27.16 -39.22 11.03
CA GLY A 107 27.44 -38.56 12.31
C GLY A 107 28.93 -38.38 12.53
N LEU A 108 29.72 -39.44 12.31
CA LEU A 108 31.19 -39.35 12.34
C LEU A 108 31.72 -38.40 11.27
N GLN A 109 31.18 -38.40 10.05
CA GLN A 109 31.57 -37.45 9.01
C GLN A 109 31.33 -36.01 9.46
N THR A 110 30.15 -35.73 10.02
CA THR A 110 29.77 -34.39 10.48
C THR A 110 30.70 -33.90 11.58
N VAL A 111 31.04 -34.76 12.55
CA VAL A 111 31.99 -34.40 13.62
C VAL A 111 33.39 -34.18 13.08
N CYS A 112 33.88 -35.06 12.20
CA CYS A 112 35.20 -34.90 11.57
C CYS A 112 35.30 -33.62 10.74
N ASP A 113 34.23 -33.27 10.00
CA ASP A 113 34.16 -32.04 9.23
C ASP A 113 34.16 -30.80 10.16
N LEU A 114 33.39 -30.83 11.26
CA LEU A 114 33.37 -29.72 12.22
C LEU A 114 34.71 -29.50 12.93
N VAL A 115 35.39 -30.57 13.35
CA VAL A 115 36.72 -30.46 13.98
C VAL A 115 37.76 -29.95 12.98
N ARG A 116 37.61 -30.30 11.69
CA ARG A 116 38.49 -29.78 10.64
C ARG A 116 38.24 -28.30 10.37
N ASP A 117 36.98 -27.92 10.24
CA ASP A 117 36.57 -26.57 9.84
C ASP A 117 36.71 -25.57 11.01
N HIS A 118 36.67 -26.06 12.26
CA HIS A 118 36.81 -25.26 13.48
C HIS A 118 37.82 -25.90 14.46
N GLN A 119 39.11 -25.71 14.19
CA GLN A 119 40.20 -26.36 14.93
C GLN A 119 40.29 -25.94 16.41
N THR A 120 39.69 -24.81 16.77
CA THR A 120 39.70 -24.20 18.10
C THR A 120 38.48 -24.56 18.95
N TRP A 121 37.52 -25.32 18.38
CA TRP A 121 36.30 -25.73 19.08
C TRP A 121 36.56 -26.83 20.10
N THR A 122 36.09 -26.59 21.32
CA THR A 122 36.09 -27.60 22.39
C THR A 122 34.92 -28.59 22.22
N VAL A 123 34.94 -29.68 22.99
CA VAL A 123 33.85 -30.68 23.01
C VAL A 123 32.51 -30.02 23.36
N ALA A 124 32.52 -29.00 24.24
CA ALA A 124 31.33 -28.22 24.57
C ALA A 124 30.79 -27.43 23.36
N HIS A 125 31.65 -26.84 22.52
CA HIS A 125 31.22 -26.12 21.31
C HIS A 125 30.55 -27.07 20.31
N ILE A 126 31.16 -28.25 20.08
CA ILE A 126 30.62 -29.28 19.18
C ILE A 126 29.30 -29.83 19.72
N ALA A 127 29.23 -30.15 21.02
CA ALA A 127 28.01 -30.59 21.68
C ALA A 127 26.88 -29.55 21.56
N ALA A 128 27.22 -28.27 21.75
CA ALA A 128 26.28 -27.18 21.61
C ALA A 128 25.81 -26.95 20.18
N TYR A 129 26.70 -27.06 19.19
CA TYR A 129 26.37 -26.89 17.77
C TYR A 129 25.47 -28.01 17.25
N LEU A 130 25.74 -29.26 17.67
CA LEU A 130 25.01 -30.45 17.21
C LEU A 130 23.73 -30.74 18.01
N GLY A 131 23.56 -30.14 19.19
CA GLY A 131 22.36 -30.30 20.00
C GLY A 131 22.42 -31.42 21.05
N TYR A 132 23.62 -31.91 21.39
CA TYR A 132 23.82 -33.04 22.29
C TYR A 132 23.77 -32.62 23.77
N ALA A 133 22.55 -32.46 24.31
CA ALA A 133 22.33 -32.01 25.69
C ALA A 133 22.90 -32.98 26.75
N THR A 134 22.94 -34.28 26.46
CA THR A 134 23.40 -35.34 27.39
C THR A 134 24.87 -35.19 27.79
N LEU A 135 25.71 -34.58 26.92
CA LEU A 135 27.13 -34.37 27.18
C LEU A 135 27.37 -33.34 28.29
N PHE A 136 26.45 -32.39 28.48
CA PHE A 136 26.55 -31.37 29.53
C PHE A 136 26.21 -31.89 30.94
N PHE A 137 25.94 -33.19 31.11
CA PHE A 137 25.95 -33.83 32.42
C PHE A 137 27.35 -34.26 32.87
N GLN A 138 28.33 -34.32 31.95
CA GLN A 138 29.70 -34.72 32.26
C GLN A 138 30.52 -33.53 32.81
N ALA A 139 31.29 -33.77 33.87
CA ALA A 139 32.07 -32.73 34.54
C ALA A 139 33.11 -32.09 33.60
N ASP A 140 33.72 -32.88 32.72
CA ASP A 140 34.74 -32.40 31.78
C ASP A 140 34.15 -31.43 30.75
N VAL A 141 32.97 -31.74 30.21
CA VAL A 141 32.28 -30.86 29.24
C VAL A 141 31.76 -29.59 29.92
N VAL A 142 31.24 -29.69 31.15
CA VAL A 142 30.76 -28.53 31.92
C VAL A 142 31.91 -27.55 32.24
N ARG A 143 33.12 -28.03 32.52
CA ARG A 143 34.30 -27.17 32.70
C ARG A 143 34.62 -26.34 31.46
N GLN A 144 34.28 -26.85 30.27
CA GLN A 144 34.49 -26.17 28.99
C GLN A 144 33.31 -25.27 28.58
N ALA A 145 32.19 -25.28 29.30
CA ALA A 145 30.95 -24.61 28.89
C ALA A 145 31.03 -23.07 28.85
N ASN A 146 31.99 -22.47 29.57
CA ASN A 146 32.25 -21.03 29.57
C ASN A 146 33.44 -20.62 28.68
N MET A 147 34.15 -21.58 28.06
CA MET A 147 35.28 -21.24 27.20
C MET A 147 34.77 -20.59 25.93
N ALA A 148 35.36 -19.45 25.57
CA ALA A 148 35.12 -18.80 24.31
C ALA A 148 36.08 -19.37 23.26
N ASP A 149 35.57 -19.58 22.05
CA ASP A 149 36.37 -19.89 20.88
C ASP A 149 37.41 -18.79 20.59
N ILE A 150 38.55 -19.16 20.02
CA ILE A 150 39.66 -18.24 19.77
C ILE A 150 39.33 -17.29 18.60
N GLU A 151 38.66 -17.80 17.56
CA GLU A 151 38.41 -17.04 16.33
C GLU A 151 37.24 -16.08 16.50
N MET A 152 36.09 -16.58 16.96
CA MET A 152 34.83 -15.81 17.02
C MET A 152 34.46 -15.35 18.43
N LYS A 153 35.19 -15.79 19.46
CA LYS A 153 34.85 -15.58 20.89
C LYS A 153 33.44 -16.04 21.27
N GLU A 154 32.85 -16.91 20.45
CA GLU A 154 31.56 -17.52 20.75
C GLU A 154 31.75 -18.55 21.84
N THR A 155 30.80 -18.60 22.78
CA THR A 155 30.77 -19.67 23.79
C THR A 155 29.83 -20.78 23.31
N PRO A 156 29.90 -22.00 23.90
CA PRO A 156 28.94 -23.06 23.63
C PRO A 156 27.49 -22.60 23.75
N LEU A 157 27.19 -21.68 24.69
CA LEU A 157 25.85 -21.11 24.82
C LEU A 157 25.45 -20.24 23.61
N HIS A 158 26.36 -19.42 23.06
CA HIS A 158 26.09 -18.65 21.84
C HIS A 158 25.73 -19.56 20.66
N LEU A 159 26.51 -20.63 20.45
CA LEU A 159 26.28 -21.61 19.39
C LEU A 159 24.95 -22.35 19.57
N ALA A 160 24.63 -22.80 20.79
CA ALA A 160 23.37 -23.47 21.09
C ALA A 160 22.17 -22.56 20.81
N ILE A 161 22.26 -21.27 21.15
CA ILE A 161 21.23 -20.26 20.87
C ILE A 161 21.09 -20.02 19.36
N GLN A 162 22.19 -19.80 18.66
CA GLN A 162 22.21 -19.55 17.23
C GLN A 162 21.59 -20.73 16.44
N LYS A 163 21.85 -21.97 16.87
CA LYS A 163 21.28 -23.19 16.28
C LYS A 163 19.88 -23.53 16.77
N GLY A 164 19.38 -22.87 17.81
CA GLY A 164 18.04 -23.07 18.33
C GLY A 164 17.86 -24.35 19.17
N HIS A 165 18.94 -24.90 19.71
CA HIS A 165 18.92 -26.15 20.48
C HIS A 165 18.42 -25.92 21.92
N ILE A 166 17.10 -25.79 22.07
CA ILE A 166 16.42 -25.43 23.33
C ILE A 166 16.85 -26.32 24.51
N GLU A 167 16.99 -27.63 24.29
CA GLU A 167 17.32 -28.55 25.38
C GLU A 167 18.76 -28.39 25.86
N VAL A 168 19.71 -28.17 24.94
CA VAL A 168 21.09 -27.80 25.32
C VAL A 168 21.10 -26.50 26.11
N ILE A 169 20.35 -25.49 25.65
CA ILE A 169 20.24 -24.20 26.36
C ILE A 169 19.68 -24.40 27.76
N ARG A 170 18.64 -25.23 27.93
CA ARG A 170 18.06 -25.55 29.25
C ARG A 170 19.11 -26.16 30.18
N VAL A 171 19.82 -27.19 29.72
CA VAL A 171 20.85 -27.87 30.54
C VAL A 171 21.98 -26.90 30.87
N LEU A 172 22.46 -26.09 29.92
CA LEU A 172 23.49 -25.07 30.17
C LEU A 172 23.02 -24.01 31.19
N MET A 173 21.75 -23.63 31.16
CA MET A 173 21.18 -22.68 32.13
C MET A 173 21.18 -23.25 33.55
N GLU A 174 20.84 -24.53 33.72
CA GLU A 174 20.86 -25.25 35.01
C GLU A 174 22.29 -25.40 35.59
N LYS A 175 23.32 -25.45 34.74
CA LYS A 175 24.73 -25.61 35.16
C LYS A 175 25.45 -24.31 35.53
N ASN A 176 24.73 -23.21 35.78
CA ASN A 176 25.30 -21.91 36.19
C ASN A 176 26.38 -21.34 35.24
N VAL A 177 26.27 -21.63 33.94
CA VAL A 177 27.09 -21.02 32.86
C VAL A 177 26.99 -19.49 32.90
N THR A 178 28.08 -18.79 32.60
CA THR A 178 28.18 -17.33 32.56
C THR A 178 27.46 -16.78 31.33
N ILE A 179 26.47 -15.93 31.55
CA ILE A 179 25.65 -15.29 30.51
C ILE A 179 26.31 -14.01 29.97
N ASP A 180 27.26 -13.46 30.73
CA ASP A 180 27.84 -12.14 30.50
C ASP A 180 28.92 -12.10 29.40
N SER A 181 29.24 -13.25 28.80
CA SER A 181 30.20 -13.35 27.69
C SER A 181 29.65 -12.70 26.42
N VAL A 182 30.52 -12.10 25.62
CA VAL A 182 30.20 -11.51 24.31
C VAL A 182 31.10 -12.08 23.21
N ASP A 183 30.56 -12.20 22.00
CA ASP A 183 31.31 -12.61 20.81
C ASP A 183 32.25 -11.49 20.29
N VAL A 184 32.98 -11.75 19.19
CA VAL A 184 33.87 -10.76 18.53
C VAL A 184 33.13 -9.50 18.07
N LYS A 185 31.84 -9.58 17.76
CA LYS A 185 31.00 -8.45 17.36
C LYS A 185 30.38 -7.74 18.58
N GLY A 186 30.73 -8.16 19.79
CA GLY A 186 30.16 -7.65 21.04
C GLY A 186 28.72 -8.09 21.29
N ASN A 187 28.21 -9.10 20.57
CA ASN A 187 26.88 -9.64 20.81
C ASN A 187 26.92 -10.47 22.09
N SER A 188 26.03 -10.14 23.02
CA SER A 188 25.66 -11.03 24.13
C SER A 188 24.70 -12.12 23.66
N VAL A 189 24.44 -13.08 24.54
CA VAL A 189 23.43 -14.13 24.28
C VAL A 189 22.04 -13.58 23.94
N PHE A 190 21.68 -12.38 24.43
CA PHE A 190 20.41 -11.74 24.10
C PHE A 190 20.38 -11.23 22.66
N HIS A 191 21.49 -10.70 22.15
CA HIS A 191 21.57 -10.25 20.76
C HIS A 191 21.40 -11.42 19.81
N VAL A 192 22.06 -12.56 20.10
CA VAL A 192 21.89 -13.78 19.29
C VAL A 192 20.46 -14.29 19.43
N ALA A 193 19.92 -14.38 20.65
CA ALA A 193 18.55 -14.85 20.88
C ALA A 193 17.48 -13.99 20.19
N ALA A 194 17.68 -12.67 20.12
CA ALA A 194 16.81 -11.73 19.43
C ALA A 194 16.65 -12.05 17.93
N THR A 195 17.70 -12.61 17.31
CA THR A 195 17.68 -13.05 15.90
C THR A 195 17.18 -14.49 15.72
N SER A 196 17.01 -15.24 16.81
CA SER A 196 16.67 -16.67 16.80
C SER A 196 15.19 -16.95 17.15
N SER A 197 14.81 -16.95 18.43
CA SER A 197 13.43 -17.32 18.84
C SER A 197 13.01 -16.76 20.21
N GLU A 198 11.71 -16.53 20.39
CA GLU A 198 11.15 -16.02 21.64
C GLU A 198 11.29 -16.99 22.83
N ALA A 199 11.29 -18.30 22.58
CA ALA A 199 11.41 -19.32 23.63
C ALA A 199 12.78 -19.23 24.31
N ILE A 200 13.82 -18.97 23.52
CA ILE A 200 15.18 -18.81 24.03
C ILE A 200 15.28 -17.54 24.87
N ILE A 201 14.71 -16.42 24.40
CA ILE A 201 14.69 -15.16 25.14
C ILE A 201 14.05 -15.37 26.52
N LYS A 202 12.87 -16.02 26.57
CA LYS A 202 12.19 -16.35 27.83
C LYS A 202 13.03 -17.24 28.75
N LEU A 203 13.78 -18.20 28.21
CA LEU A 203 14.66 -19.08 28.99
C LEU A 203 15.87 -18.35 29.56
N VAL A 204 16.55 -17.53 28.75
CA VAL A 204 17.73 -16.76 29.17
C VAL A 204 17.35 -15.70 30.22
N THR A 205 16.24 -14.98 30.01
CA THR A 205 15.75 -13.92 30.92
C THR A 205 15.42 -14.45 32.32
N ARG A 206 14.96 -15.70 32.46
CA ARG A 206 14.67 -16.30 33.78
C ARG A 206 15.89 -16.32 34.70
N LYS A 207 17.10 -16.39 34.13
CA LYS A 207 18.35 -16.50 34.89
C LYS A 207 19.03 -15.14 35.09
N SER A 208 19.01 -14.26 34.09
CA SER A 208 19.54 -12.90 34.20
C SER A 208 18.86 -12.00 33.19
N SER A 209 18.63 -10.73 33.53
CA SER A 209 18.11 -9.69 32.64
C SER A 209 19.11 -8.56 32.39
N ARG A 210 20.33 -8.66 32.95
CA ARG A 210 21.30 -7.57 33.04
C ARG A 210 21.73 -7.02 31.66
N LEU A 211 21.85 -7.89 30.66
CA LEU A 211 22.35 -7.55 29.33
C LEU A 211 21.24 -7.31 28.29
N LEU A 212 19.98 -7.15 28.72
CA LEU A 212 18.86 -6.86 27.81
C LEU A 212 18.98 -5.49 27.13
N ASN A 213 19.61 -4.52 27.81
CA ASN A 213 19.70 -3.13 27.37
C ASN A 213 21.12 -2.71 26.98
N THR A 214 22.09 -3.64 27.02
CA THR A 214 23.47 -3.34 26.66
C THR A 214 23.64 -3.39 25.14
N PRO A 215 24.23 -2.36 24.51
CA PRO A 215 24.50 -2.37 23.08
C PRO A 215 25.68 -3.30 22.74
N ASN A 216 25.63 -3.93 21.55
CA ASN A 216 26.74 -4.68 20.98
C ASN A 216 27.83 -3.76 20.39
N GLY A 217 28.84 -4.35 19.74
CA GLY A 217 29.93 -3.61 19.09
C GLY A 217 29.49 -2.71 17.92
N ALA A 218 28.29 -2.93 17.36
CA ALA A 218 27.67 -2.02 16.40
C ALA A 218 26.78 -0.95 17.07
N GLY A 219 26.82 -0.87 18.40
CA GLY A 219 26.02 0.06 19.19
C GLY A 219 24.56 -0.32 19.31
N LYS A 220 24.11 -1.52 18.91
CA LYS A 220 22.69 -1.91 18.85
C LYS A 220 22.32 -2.81 20.02
N THR A 221 21.17 -2.58 20.65
CA THR A 221 20.63 -3.49 21.68
C THR A 221 19.95 -4.72 21.04
N PRO A 222 19.66 -5.79 21.81
CA PRO A 222 18.90 -6.93 21.32
C PRO A 222 17.55 -6.55 20.68
N LEU A 223 16.87 -5.53 21.21
CA LEU A 223 15.60 -5.05 20.68
C LEU A 223 15.76 -4.45 19.27
N HIS A 224 16.84 -3.72 19.00
CA HIS A 224 17.15 -3.23 17.66
C HIS A 224 17.33 -4.37 16.66
N LEU A 225 18.07 -5.43 17.05
CA LEU A 225 18.30 -6.57 16.18
C LEU A 225 17.02 -7.37 15.90
N ALA A 226 16.14 -7.51 16.90
CA ALA A 226 14.82 -8.14 16.70
C ALA A 226 13.96 -7.35 15.71
N CYS A 227 14.00 -6.01 15.79
CA CYS A 227 13.36 -5.14 14.82
C CYS A 227 13.98 -5.30 13.43
N GLU A 228 15.31 -5.22 13.29
CA GLU A 228 15.98 -5.35 11.98
C GLU A 228 15.81 -6.73 11.33
N GLY A 229 15.66 -7.78 12.14
CA GLY A 229 15.38 -9.14 11.68
C GLY A 229 13.91 -9.45 11.42
N ASP A 230 13.02 -8.46 11.56
CA ASP A 230 11.55 -8.59 11.48
C ASP A 230 10.99 -9.77 12.30
N LYS A 231 11.35 -9.81 13.60
CA LYS A 231 10.94 -10.86 14.55
C LYS A 231 9.97 -10.32 15.60
N PRO A 232 8.67 -10.16 15.31
CA PRO A 232 7.71 -9.54 16.23
C PRO A 232 7.55 -10.34 17.54
N GLU A 233 7.66 -11.67 17.49
CA GLU A 233 7.59 -12.53 18.69
C GLU A 233 8.80 -12.29 19.61
N CYS A 234 9.99 -12.10 19.04
CA CYS A 234 11.19 -11.76 19.80
C CYS A 234 11.09 -10.35 20.40
N VAL A 235 10.59 -9.37 19.63
CA VAL A 235 10.30 -8.02 20.13
C VAL A 235 9.38 -8.10 21.34
N LYS A 236 8.24 -8.78 21.22
CA LYS A 236 7.28 -8.96 22.32
C LYS A 236 7.91 -9.63 23.54
N ALA A 237 8.69 -10.69 23.34
CA ALA A 237 9.37 -11.38 24.44
C ALA A 237 10.41 -10.50 25.15
N LEU A 238 11.17 -9.69 24.40
CA LEU A 238 12.13 -8.73 24.97
C LEU A 238 11.42 -7.62 25.75
N LEU A 239 10.31 -7.08 25.22
CA LEU A 239 9.52 -6.06 25.91
C LEU A 239 8.90 -6.61 27.20
N CYS A 240 8.34 -7.83 27.18
CA CYS A 240 7.85 -8.50 28.39
C CYS A 240 8.98 -8.82 29.40
N ALA A 241 10.22 -8.97 28.93
CA ALA A 241 11.39 -9.19 29.77
C ALA A 241 11.95 -7.90 30.40
N GLY A 242 11.42 -6.73 30.06
CA GLY A 242 11.87 -5.43 30.57
C GLY A 242 12.95 -4.75 29.70
N ALA A 243 13.03 -5.08 28.41
CA ALA A 243 13.87 -4.32 27.48
C ALA A 243 13.34 -2.87 27.35
N ASP A 244 14.25 -1.90 27.43
CA ASP A 244 13.94 -0.48 27.37
C ASP A 244 13.93 0.01 25.92
N VAL A 245 12.79 0.56 25.51
CA VAL A 245 12.54 1.11 24.17
C VAL A 245 13.23 2.46 23.95
N ASN A 246 13.75 3.10 25.00
CA ASN A 246 14.37 4.43 24.95
C ASN A 246 15.91 4.38 24.89
N VAL A 247 16.50 3.18 24.85
CA VAL A 247 17.94 3.03 24.68
C VAL A 247 18.28 3.26 23.21
N ALA A 248 19.01 4.34 22.93
CA ALA A 248 19.44 4.67 21.58
C ALA A 248 20.65 3.83 21.16
N ALA A 249 20.70 3.46 19.87
CA ALA A 249 21.86 2.84 19.28
C ALA A 249 23.06 3.80 19.30
N THR A 250 24.24 3.30 19.69
CA THR A 250 25.39 4.16 20.04
C THR A 250 25.94 4.96 18.85
N HIS A 251 25.87 4.44 17.63
CA HIS A 251 26.41 5.12 16.44
C HIS A 251 25.39 6.01 15.72
N ASP A 252 24.16 5.53 15.55
CA ASP A 252 23.13 6.23 14.79
C ASP A 252 22.19 7.05 15.67
N SER A 253 22.27 6.89 16.99
CA SER A 253 21.34 7.48 17.97
C SER A 253 19.87 7.23 17.65
N THR A 254 19.59 6.11 16.99
CA THR A 254 18.26 5.63 16.62
C THR A 254 17.67 4.80 17.75
N LEU A 255 16.35 4.87 17.92
CA LEU A 255 15.64 4.01 18.86
C LEU A 255 15.18 2.74 18.16
N PRO A 256 14.82 1.66 18.89
CA PRO A 256 14.34 0.42 18.29
C PRO A 256 13.15 0.60 17.35
N ILE A 257 12.22 1.51 17.68
CA ILE A 257 11.10 1.85 16.79
C ILE A 257 11.58 2.44 15.46
N HIS A 258 12.60 3.30 15.47
CA HIS A 258 13.20 3.87 14.27
C HIS A 258 13.90 2.80 13.42
N SER A 259 14.60 1.85 14.05
CA SER A 259 15.17 0.69 13.35
C SER A 259 14.09 -0.18 12.72
N ALA A 260 12.96 -0.41 13.39
CA ALA A 260 11.83 -1.13 12.81
C ALA A 260 11.27 -0.42 11.56
N MET A 261 11.20 0.92 11.58
CA MET A 261 10.75 1.71 10.42
C MET A 261 11.72 1.58 9.24
N ALA A 262 13.01 1.72 9.52
CA ALA A 262 14.07 1.63 8.52
C ALA A 262 14.19 0.21 7.91
N ALA A 263 13.90 -0.83 8.70
CA ALA A 263 13.93 -2.23 8.29
C ALA A 263 12.61 -2.72 7.65
N ASN A 264 11.58 -1.87 7.57
CA ASN A 264 10.24 -2.23 7.08
C ASN A 264 9.49 -3.28 7.95
N SER A 265 9.81 -3.36 9.23
CA SER A 265 9.31 -4.38 10.15
C SER A 265 8.00 -3.93 10.80
N THR A 266 6.94 -3.94 10.00
CA THR A 266 5.63 -3.36 10.37
C THR A 266 5.03 -4.00 11.62
N LEU A 267 5.12 -5.33 11.76
CA LEU A 267 4.61 -6.04 12.93
C LEU A 267 5.42 -5.71 14.19
N CYS A 268 6.74 -5.65 14.07
CA CYS A 268 7.61 -5.23 15.17
C CYS A 268 7.27 -3.83 15.68
N ALA A 269 7.05 -2.89 14.77
CA ALA A 269 6.64 -1.53 15.12
C ALA A 269 5.26 -1.50 15.81
N LYS A 270 4.28 -2.29 15.32
CA LYS A 270 2.97 -2.42 15.97
C LYS A 270 3.09 -2.98 17.39
N GLU A 271 3.89 -4.03 17.61
CA GLU A 271 4.10 -4.60 18.95
C GLU A 271 4.71 -3.58 19.92
N ILE A 272 5.71 -2.80 19.48
CA ILE A 272 6.31 -1.73 20.30
C ILE A 272 5.26 -0.71 20.68
N ILE A 273 4.47 -0.21 19.73
CA ILE A 273 3.47 0.84 19.98
C ILE A 273 2.32 0.32 20.85
N ASN A 274 1.88 -0.91 20.64
CA ASN A 274 0.81 -1.52 21.44
C ASN A 274 1.20 -1.62 22.92
N MET A 275 2.45 -1.92 23.22
CA MET A 275 2.96 -1.97 24.60
C MET A 275 3.38 -0.59 25.14
N TYR A 276 3.92 0.27 24.26
CA TYR A 276 4.46 1.59 24.59
C TYR A 276 3.93 2.66 23.62
N PRO A 277 2.68 3.14 23.81
CA PRO A 277 2.06 4.12 22.90
C PRO A 277 2.82 5.44 22.78
N ASN A 278 3.63 5.80 23.78
CA ASN A 278 4.48 6.99 23.77
C ASN A 278 5.58 6.95 22.68
N GLN A 279 5.88 5.78 22.11
CA GLN A 279 6.87 5.64 21.03
C GLN A 279 6.36 6.10 19.66
N LEU A 280 5.07 6.41 19.50
CA LEU A 280 4.49 6.82 18.21
C LEU A 280 5.13 8.07 17.62
N ASN A 281 5.47 9.04 18.47
CA ASN A 281 5.97 10.36 18.05
C ASN A 281 7.34 10.68 18.65
N VAL A 282 8.07 9.67 19.14
CA VAL A 282 9.41 9.87 19.67
C VAL A 282 10.35 10.32 18.56
N THR A 283 11.22 11.28 18.84
CA THR A 283 12.14 11.82 17.84
C THR A 283 13.51 11.15 17.98
N ASP A 284 14.12 10.78 16.86
CA ASP A 284 15.51 10.34 16.87
C ASP A 284 16.46 11.48 17.28
N MET A 285 17.57 11.17 17.97
CA MET A 285 18.43 12.21 18.52
C MET A 285 19.31 12.89 17.46
N LYS A 286 19.49 12.27 16.28
CA LYS A 286 20.45 12.73 15.25
C LYS A 286 19.83 13.77 14.33
N HIS A 287 18.60 13.55 13.91
CA HIS A 287 17.88 14.38 12.95
C HIS A 287 16.55 14.90 13.49
N GLY A 288 16.08 14.44 14.65
CA GLY A 288 14.83 14.89 15.26
C GLY A 288 13.57 14.38 14.56
N GLY A 289 13.69 13.36 13.72
CA GLY A 289 12.58 12.78 12.98
C GLY A 289 11.77 11.79 13.83
N THR A 290 10.46 11.84 13.68
CA THR A 290 9.53 10.82 14.21
C THR A 290 9.68 9.48 13.48
N PRO A 291 9.11 8.36 13.97
CA PRO A 291 9.20 7.07 13.27
C PRO A 291 8.73 7.14 11.82
N LEU A 292 7.71 7.96 11.54
CA LEU A 292 7.17 8.15 10.18
C LEU A 292 8.18 8.72 9.18
N HIS A 293 9.18 9.51 9.62
CA HIS A 293 10.24 10.03 8.74
C HIS A 293 11.12 8.92 8.16
N TRP A 294 11.24 7.82 8.89
CA TRP A 294 12.12 6.70 8.60
C TRP A 294 11.40 5.52 7.96
N ALA A 295 10.10 5.65 7.71
CA ALA A 295 9.32 4.66 6.99
C ALA A 295 9.90 4.40 5.59
N THR A 296 9.74 3.16 5.12
CA THR A 296 10.30 2.70 3.83
C THR A 296 9.24 2.14 2.87
N SER A 297 8.03 1.88 3.36
CA SER A 297 6.92 1.29 2.61
C SER A 297 5.60 2.00 2.88
N LYS A 298 4.60 1.77 2.02
CA LYS A 298 3.25 2.30 2.24
C LYS A 298 2.52 1.56 3.36
N GLU A 299 2.83 0.27 3.54
CA GLU A 299 2.19 -0.61 4.52
C GLU A 299 2.50 -0.14 5.94
N ILE A 300 3.77 0.21 6.22
CA ILE A 300 4.17 0.72 7.52
C ILE A 300 3.58 2.11 7.77
N ILE A 301 3.51 2.98 6.75
CA ILE A 301 2.88 4.31 6.86
C ILE A 301 1.40 4.16 7.23
N ASN A 302 0.64 3.34 6.50
CA ASN A 302 -0.77 3.11 6.78
C ASN A 302 -0.97 2.57 8.20
N ALA A 303 -0.16 1.59 8.62
CA ALA A 303 -0.21 1.05 9.96
C ALA A 303 0.08 2.10 11.04
N MET A 304 1.07 2.97 10.86
CA MET A 304 1.43 3.99 11.85
C MET A 304 0.40 5.12 11.93
N VAL A 305 -0.18 5.51 10.80
CA VAL A 305 -1.21 6.56 10.79
C VAL A 305 -2.52 6.05 11.39
N GLU A 306 -2.89 4.79 11.14
CA GLU A 306 -4.04 4.16 11.80
C GLU A 306 -3.91 4.12 13.34
N LEU A 307 -2.68 4.04 13.85
CA LEU A 307 -2.37 4.12 15.28
C LEU A 307 -2.34 5.57 15.83
N GLY A 308 -2.56 6.59 14.99
CA GLY A 308 -2.65 7.98 15.40
C GLY A 308 -1.32 8.76 15.39
N CYS A 309 -0.35 8.36 14.55
CA CYS A 309 0.89 9.13 14.36
C CYS A 309 0.62 10.54 13.78
N ILE A 310 1.42 11.52 14.20
CA ILE A 310 1.35 12.89 13.66
C ILE A 310 2.02 12.91 12.27
N VAL A 311 1.21 13.09 11.22
CA VAL A 311 1.67 13.07 9.82
C VAL A 311 2.55 14.28 9.46
N ASN A 312 2.19 15.46 9.95
CA ASN A 312 2.84 16.74 9.61
C ASN A 312 3.97 17.14 10.59
N ALA A 313 4.50 16.19 11.37
CA ALA A 313 5.62 16.45 12.27
C ALA A 313 6.86 16.89 11.48
N ARG A 314 7.65 17.81 12.04
CA ARG A 314 8.89 18.34 11.46
C ARG A 314 10.10 17.86 12.24
N ASN A 315 11.15 17.48 11.52
CA ASN A 315 12.45 17.14 12.11
C ASN A 315 13.33 18.41 12.33
N PHE A 316 14.59 18.25 12.76
CA PHE A 316 15.52 19.36 13.03
C PHE A 316 15.92 20.17 11.80
N HIS A 317 15.61 19.71 10.58
CA HIS A 317 15.83 20.43 9.33
C HIS A 317 14.52 21.04 8.79
N GLY A 318 13.44 20.96 9.56
CA GLY A 318 12.11 21.36 9.14
C GLY A 318 11.44 20.41 8.14
N HIS A 319 12.07 19.27 7.81
CA HIS A 319 11.49 18.28 6.91
C HIS A 319 10.35 17.54 7.60
N THR A 320 9.25 17.35 6.86
CA THR A 320 8.19 16.39 7.22
C THR A 320 8.50 15.01 6.63
N ALA A 321 7.75 13.99 7.04
CA ALA A 321 7.83 12.66 6.42
C ALA A 321 7.63 12.74 4.89
N LEU A 322 6.74 13.61 4.42
CA LEU A 322 6.51 13.84 2.99
C LEU A 322 7.76 14.36 2.27
N HIS A 323 8.51 15.31 2.86
CA HIS A 323 9.78 15.77 2.30
C HIS A 323 10.76 14.61 2.11
N LYS A 324 10.91 13.76 3.12
CA LYS A 324 11.82 12.61 3.07
C LYS A 324 11.41 11.57 2.03
N MET A 325 10.12 11.29 1.88
CA MET A 325 9.64 10.34 0.86
C MET A 325 9.77 10.88 -0.56
N VAL A 326 9.59 12.19 -0.75
CA VAL A 326 9.83 12.86 -2.04
C VAL A 326 11.31 12.87 -2.40
N GLU A 327 12.18 13.23 -1.46
CA GLU A 327 13.65 13.21 -1.65
C GLU A 327 14.15 11.81 -2.04
N LYS A 328 13.60 10.76 -1.40
CA LYS A 328 13.91 9.35 -1.70
C LYS A 328 13.21 8.81 -2.96
N ASN A 329 12.39 9.60 -3.64
CA ASN A 329 11.59 9.21 -4.81
C ASN A 329 10.72 7.96 -4.56
N LYS A 330 10.04 7.89 -3.42
CA LYS A 330 9.17 6.76 -3.02
C LYS A 330 7.70 7.08 -3.28
N LEU A 331 7.27 7.02 -4.54
CA LEU A 331 5.90 7.38 -4.96
C LEU A 331 4.79 6.71 -4.11
N PRO A 332 4.79 5.39 -3.83
CA PRO A 332 3.74 4.79 -3.02
C PRO A 332 3.66 5.35 -1.60
N CYS A 333 4.80 5.72 -1.02
CA CYS A 333 4.86 6.34 0.31
C CYS A 333 4.37 7.79 0.29
N VAL A 334 4.69 8.53 -0.78
CA VAL A 334 4.19 9.90 -1.01
C VAL A 334 2.67 9.88 -1.10
N ILE A 335 2.09 8.99 -1.90
CA ILE A 335 0.63 8.86 -2.05
C ILE A 335 -0.01 8.41 -0.75
N ALA A 336 0.58 7.46 -0.01
CA ALA A 336 0.06 7.05 1.29
C ALA A 336 -0.03 8.24 2.26
N LEU A 337 1.05 9.01 2.42
CA LEU A 337 1.06 10.20 3.28
C LEU A 337 0.01 11.25 2.85
N LEU A 338 -0.05 11.57 1.56
CA LEU A 338 -1.02 12.53 1.02
C LEU A 338 -2.46 12.03 1.19
N SER A 339 -2.71 10.73 1.01
CA SER A 339 -4.02 10.12 1.23
C SER A 339 -4.49 10.22 2.67
N TRP A 340 -3.56 10.29 3.63
CA TRP A 340 -3.81 10.47 5.06
C TRP A 340 -3.77 11.93 5.51
N GLY A 341 -3.76 12.90 4.58
CA GLY A 341 -3.84 14.32 4.90
C GLY A 341 -2.50 15.00 5.18
N ALA A 342 -1.39 14.45 4.66
CA ALA A 342 -0.11 15.16 4.70
C ALA A 342 -0.21 16.51 3.96
N GLU A 343 0.22 17.58 4.62
CA GLU A 343 0.20 18.92 4.03
C GLU A 343 1.34 19.08 3.02
N VAL A 344 0.97 19.34 1.78
CA VAL A 344 1.90 19.40 0.63
C VAL A 344 2.72 20.70 0.56
N ASN A 345 2.35 21.74 1.32
CA ASN A 345 2.94 23.07 1.22
C ASN A 345 3.77 23.50 2.45
N ILE A 346 4.05 22.57 3.39
CA ILE A 346 4.92 22.87 4.53
C ILE A 346 6.32 23.20 4.02
N LEU A 347 6.92 24.27 4.54
CA LEU A 347 8.26 24.73 4.18
C LEU A 347 9.31 24.15 5.12
N ASP A 348 10.39 23.59 4.61
CA ASP A 348 11.56 23.22 5.41
C ASP A 348 12.36 24.44 5.90
N ASP A 349 13.46 24.22 6.60
CA ASP A 349 14.26 25.33 7.14
C ASP A 349 15.02 26.12 6.06
N ASN A 350 15.09 25.62 4.82
CA ASN A 350 15.57 26.35 3.65
C ASN A 350 14.44 27.04 2.87
N GLY A 351 13.19 26.92 3.34
CA GLY A 351 12.01 27.43 2.65
C GLY A 351 11.55 26.56 1.47
N ASN A 352 12.09 25.35 1.33
CA ASN A 352 11.67 24.43 0.27
C ASN A 352 10.38 23.71 0.69
N THR A 353 9.40 23.66 -0.21
CA THR A 353 8.29 22.71 -0.11
C THR A 353 8.73 21.33 -0.63
N PRO A 354 7.97 20.25 -0.38
CA PRO A 354 8.19 18.97 -1.04
C PRO A 354 8.29 19.08 -2.57
N LEU A 355 7.55 20.00 -3.19
CA LEU A 355 7.62 20.23 -4.64
C LEU A 355 9.00 20.73 -5.10
N HIS A 356 9.71 21.51 -4.27
CA HIS A 356 11.08 21.95 -4.58
C HIS A 356 12.09 20.80 -4.56
N LEU A 357 11.83 19.74 -3.77
CA LEU A 357 12.71 18.57 -3.63
C LEU A 357 12.39 17.45 -4.62
N ALA A 358 11.34 17.58 -5.43
CA ALA A 358 10.87 16.52 -6.31
C ALA A 358 11.83 16.28 -7.50
N THR A 359 12.23 15.03 -7.69
CA THR A 359 13.22 14.61 -8.69
C THR A 359 12.64 13.84 -9.87
N SER A 360 11.37 13.40 -9.79
CA SER A 360 10.68 12.59 -10.80
C SER A 360 9.43 13.30 -11.34
N PRO A 361 9.11 13.16 -12.64
CA PRO A 361 7.88 13.68 -13.24
C PRO A 361 6.61 13.21 -12.51
N VAL A 362 6.54 11.92 -12.15
CA VAL A 362 5.35 11.35 -11.52
C VAL A 362 5.14 11.89 -10.10
N VAL A 363 6.23 12.10 -9.35
CA VAL A 363 6.16 12.74 -8.02
C VAL A 363 5.74 14.21 -8.15
N VAL A 364 6.24 14.93 -9.15
CA VAL A 364 5.78 16.30 -9.46
C VAL A 364 4.28 16.32 -9.76
N GLN A 365 3.80 15.46 -10.68
CA GLN A 365 2.37 15.35 -10.98
C GLN A 365 1.55 15.05 -9.72
N THR A 366 2.02 14.12 -8.90
CA THR A 366 1.34 13.73 -7.65
C THR A 366 1.21 14.93 -6.71
N LEU A 367 2.29 15.64 -6.43
CA LEU A 367 2.25 16.80 -5.55
C LEU A 367 1.32 17.89 -6.10
N LEU A 368 1.33 18.13 -7.41
CA LEU A 368 0.42 19.10 -8.06
C LEU A 368 -1.06 18.71 -7.91
N VAL A 369 -1.40 17.44 -8.15
CA VAL A 369 -2.76 16.89 -8.00
C VAL A 369 -3.29 17.08 -6.57
N PHE A 370 -2.43 16.89 -5.58
CA PHE A 370 -2.77 17.10 -4.17
C PHE A 370 -2.68 18.58 -3.72
N GLY A 371 -2.52 19.53 -4.65
CA GLY A 371 -2.62 20.97 -4.36
C GLY A 371 -1.31 21.66 -3.98
N ALA A 372 -0.16 21.16 -4.46
CA ALA A 372 1.11 21.86 -4.29
C ALA A 372 1.08 23.25 -4.94
N ASN A 373 1.39 24.28 -4.16
CA ASN A 373 1.44 25.64 -4.63
C ASN A 373 2.74 25.88 -5.43
N THR A 374 2.58 26.16 -6.72
CA THR A 374 3.67 26.35 -7.68
C THR A 374 4.32 27.74 -7.61
N SER A 375 3.73 28.68 -6.88
CA SER A 375 4.20 30.06 -6.75
C SER A 375 5.08 30.32 -5.53
N LEU A 376 5.19 29.35 -4.61
CA LEU A 376 6.03 29.49 -3.42
C LEU A 376 7.51 29.57 -3.80
N ILE A 377 8.23 30.46 -3.12
CA ILE A 377 9.66 30.66 -3.26
C ILE A 377 10.37 30.18 -2.00
N ASN A 378 11.55 29.59 -2.17
CA ASN A 378 12.42 29.24 -1.06
C ASN A 378 13.23 30.44 -0.55
N LYS A 379 14.08 30.25 0.47
CA LYS A 379 14.93 31.33 1.03
C LYS A 379 15.94 31.89 0.03
N GLU A 380 16.25 31.15 -1.04
CA GLU A 380 17.11 31.61 -2.15
C GLU A 380 16.32 32.40 -3.21
N GLY A 381 15.01 32.56 -3.04
CA GLY A 381 14.12 33.22 -4.01
C GLY A 381 13.73 32.36 -5.20
N SER A 382 14.05 31.06 -5.20
CA SER A 382 13.77 30.13 -6.28
C SER A 382 12.41 29.46 -6.11
N THR A 383 11.63 29.38 -7.20
CA THR A 383 10.43 28.52 -7.28
C THR A 383 10.82 27.10 -7.66
N ALA A 384 9.93 26.13 -7.43
CA ALA A 384 10.14 24.75 -7.91
C ALA A 384 10.38 24.68 -9.44
N ARG A 385 9.73 25.55 -10.22
CA ARG A 385 9.96 25.65 -11.68
C ARG A 385 11.40 26.08 -11.97
N HIS A 386 11.94 27.03 -11.20
CA HIS A 386 13.33 27.45 -11.34
C HIS A 386 14.29 26.28 -11.07
N ILE A 387 14.14 25.59 -9.94
CA ILE A 387 15.00 24.45 -9.54
C ILE A 387 15.00 23.34 -10.59
N ILE A 388 13.83 22.95 -11.10
CA ILE A 388 13.73 21.89 -12.12
C ILE A 388 14.57 22.24 -13.36
N THR A 389 14.52 23.50 -13.80
CA THR A 389 15.25 23.91 -15.00
C THR A 389 16.77 24.03 -14.81
N THR A 390 17.22 24.40 -13.61
CA THR A 390 18.65 24.56 -13.28
C THR A 390 19.31 23.25 -12.85
N SER A 391 18.50 22.26 -12.46
CA SER A 391 18.96 20.92 -12.12
C SER A 391 19.50 20.11 -13.32
N ASN A 392 20.20 19.03 -13.01
CA ASN A 392 20.66 18.05 -13.98
C ASN A 392 19.76 16.79 -14.06
N TYR A 393 18.45 16.95 -13.84
CA TYR A 393 17.52 15.81 -13.93
C TYR A 393 17.32 15.36 -15.39
N LYS A 394 17.28 14.04 -15.60
CA LYS A 394 17.12 13.43 -16.94
C LYS A 394 15.83 13.87 -17.64
N GLU A 395 14.73 13.96 -16.90
CA GLU A 395 13.39 14.24 -17.43
C GLU A 395 12.92 15.67 -17.14
N LYS A 396 13.85 16.62 -16.92
CA LYS A 396 13.50 18.00 -16.56
C LYS A 396 12.61 18.71 -17.58
N HIS A 397 12.70 18.36 -18.86
CA HIS A 397 11.86 18.93 -19.91
C HIS A 397 10.39 18.50 -19.78
N LEU A 398 10.14 17.26 -19.36
CA LEU A 398 8.80 16.77 -19.06
C LEU A 398 8.29 17.42 -17.76
N MET A 399 9.10 17.44 -16.69
CA MET A 399 8.74 18.10 -15.44
C MET A 399 8.38 19.59 -15.67
N LEU A 400 9.14 20.29 -16.52
CA LEU A 400 8.85 21.66 -16.89
C LEU A 400 7.50 21.78 -17.62
N TYR A 401 7.21 20.89 -18.56
CA TYR A 401 5.92 20.85 -19.25
C TYR A 401 4.76 20.62 -18.28
N LEU A 402 4.90 19.67 -17.36
CA LEU A 402 3.90 19.36 -16.34
C LEU A 402 3.57 20.59 -15.48
N MET A 403 4.60 21.33 -15.06
CA MET A 403 4.45 22.57 -14.31
C MET A 403 3.86 23.70 -15.16
N HIS A 404 4.31 23.84 -16.41
CA HIS A 404 3.79 24.84 -17.33
C HIS A 404 2.29 24.63 -17.57
N ALA A 405 1.85 23.40 -17.85
CA ALA A 405 0.47 23.09 -18.19
C ALA A 405 -0.53 23.43 -17.07
N VAL A 406 -0.13 23.26 -15.80
CA VAL A 406 -0.95 23.66 -14.64
C VAL A 406 -0.81 25.14 -14.26
N GLY A 407 0.14 25.85 -14.86
CA GLY A 407 0.27 27.31 -14.73
C GLY A 407 1.24 27.79 -13.69
N ALA A 408 2.28 27.01 -13.45
CA ALA A 408 3.39 27.46 -12.63
C ALA A 408 4.02 28.75 -13.21
N PRO A 409 4.07 29.83 -12.42
CA PRO A 409 4.61 31.10 -12.88
C PRO A 409 6.10 30.97 -13.23
N ARG A 410 6.53 31.73 -14.24
CA ARG A 410 7.95 31.96 -14.51
C ARG A 410 8.54 32.85 -13.40
N CYS A 411 9.87 32.95 -13.33
CA CYS A 411 10.51 33.85 -12.37
C CYS A 411 10.04 35.30 -12.66
N GLN A 412 9.71 36.07 -11.63
CA GLN A 412 9.31 37.47 -11.79
C GLN A 412 10.49 38.34 -12.23
N MET A 413 11.66 38.09 -11.63
CA MET A 413 12.93 38.71 -11.96
C MET A 413 13.91 37.65 -12.46
N ARG A 414 14.88 38.05 -13.28
CA ARG A 414 15.94 37.14 -13.74
C ARG A 414 16.91 36.85 -12.59
N LEU A 415 16.78 35.67 -12.00
CA LEU A 415 17.69 35.16 -10.97
C LEU A 415 19.01 34.66 -11.57
N ALA A 416 20.01 34.43 -10.71
CA ALA A 416 21.23 33.75 -11.12
C ALA A 416 20.88 32.37 -11.69
N ASN A 417 21.50 32.01 -12.82
CA ASN A 417 21.29 30.74 -13.53
C ASN A 417 19.88 30.52 -14.13
N CYS A 418 19.06 31.57 -14.28
CA CYS A 418 17.80 31.45 -15.04
C CYS A 418 18.06 30.92 -16.46
N THR A 419 17.45 29.78 -16.77
CA THR A 419 17.40 29.22 -18.13
C THR A 419 16.18 29.75 -18.89
N ASP A 420 16.09 29.46 -20.19
CA ASP A 420 14.93 29.84 -21.01
C ASP A 420 13.60 29.25 -20.49
N GLY A 421 13.67 28.11 -19.79
CA GLY A 421 12.50 27.45 -19.19
C GLY A 421 11.85 28.20 -18.03
N CYS A 422 12.60 29.06 -17.32
CA CYS A 422 12.14 29.75 -16.12
C CYS A 422 12.32 31.27 -16.15
N SER A 423 13.09 31.80 -17.10
CA SER A 423 13.28 33.24 -17.31
C SER A 423 11.95 33.96 -17.53
N PRO A 424 11.78 35.20 -17.02
CA PRO A 424 10.57 36.01 -17.27
C PRO A 424 10.27 36.20 -18.77
N THR A 425 11.31 36.30 -19.60
CA THR A 425 11.20 36.51 -21.06
C THR A 425 11.41 35.25 -21.88
N GLY A 426 11.52 34.09 -21.23
CA GLY A 426 11.82 32.83 -21.93
C GLY A 426 10.58 32.26 -22.64
N SER A 427 10.80 31.42 -23.65
CA SER A 427 9.72 30.84 -24.47
C SER A 427 9.62 29.31 -24.37
N PHE A 428 10.67 28.64 -23.88
CA PHE A 428 10.64 27.20 -23.72
C PHE A 428 9.76 26.79 -22.53
N ASP A 429 8.79 25.89 -22.77
CA ASP A 429 7.82 25.43 -21.77
C ASP A 429 7.91 23.93 -21.47
N GLY A 430 8.93 23.25 -21.99
CA GLY A 430 9.08 21.81 -21.87
C GLY A 430 8.60 21.05 -23.09
N VAL A 431 8.69 19.72 -23.04
CA VAL A 431 8.28 18.83 -24.14
C VAL A 431 7.17 17.91 -23.62
N PRO A 432 5.96 17.94 -24.20
CA PRO A 432 4.90 17.00 -23.85
C PRO A 432 5.28 15.57 -24.26
N THR A 433 4.78 14.59 -23.52
CA THR A 433 4.68 13.22 -24.02
C THR A 433 3.75 13.19 -25.23
N GLU A 434 4.02 12.33 -26.23
CA GLU A 434 3.26 12.25 -27.49
C GLU A 434 1.75 12.28 -27.20
N CYS A 435 1.14 13.44 -27.44
CA CYS A 435 -0.27 13.65 -27.18
C CYS A 435 -1.03 13.01 -28.33
N SER A 436 -1.91 12.05 -28.01
CA SER A 436 -2.91 11.56 -28.96
C SER A 436 -3.80 12.75 -29.36
N THR A 437 -3.52 13.29 -30.54
CA THR A 437 -4.28 14.39 -31.14
C THR A 437 -5.73 13.96 -31.28
N VAL A 438 -6.67 14.57 -30.56
CA VAL A 438 -8.03 14.72 -31.08
C VAL A 438 -8.68 16.02 -30.60
N SER A 439 -8.55 17.07 -31.41
CA SER A 439 -9.54 18.15 -31.43
C SER A 439 -10.79 17.63 -32.15
N ARG A 440 -11.93 17.58 -31.46
CA ARG A 440 -13.25 17.33 -32.08
C ARG A 440 -13.89 18.68 -32.42
N ALA A 441 -14.25 18.90 -33.68
CA ALA A 441 -15.05 20.04 -34.11
C ALA A 441 -16.38 20.18 -33.33
N ARG A 442 -16.95 19.07 -32.88
CA ARG A 442 -18.17 19.05 -32.05
C ARG A 442 -17.98 19.60 -30.64
N MET A 443 -16.79 19.44 -30.05
CA MET A 443 -16.49 20.02 -28.73
C MET A 443 -16.45 21.54 -28.81
N MET A 444 -15.86 22.09 -29.87
CA MET A 444 -15.84 23.55 -30.10
C MET A 444 -17.26 24.12 -30.26
N TYR A 445 -18.16 23.37 -30.90
CA TYR A 445 -19.57 23.78 -31.04
C TYR A 445 -20.34 23.73 -29.71
N ASP A 446 -20.17 22.66 -28.94
CA ASP A 446 -20.81 22.52 -27.63
C ASP A 446 -20.28 23.58 -26.63
N ASP A 447 -18.97 23.85 -26.63
CA ASP A 447 -18.36 24.90 -25.82
C ASP A 447 -18.83 26.30 -26.23
N PHE A 448 -19.03 26.54 -27.54
CA PHE A 448 -19.61 27.78 -28.04
C PHE A 448 -21.05 27.97 -27.54
N LEU A 449 -21.90 26.96 -27.66
CA LEU A 449 -23.28 27.01 -27.17
C LEU A 449 -23.34 27.25 -25.65
N ASP A 450 -22.55 26.51 -24.88
CA ASP A 450 -22.49 26.64 -23.42
C ASP A 450 -22.03 28.05 -23.01
N SER A 451 -21.09 28.64 -23.75
CA SER A 451 -20.58 29.99 -23.51
C SER A 451 -21.65 31.05 -23.82
N CYS A 452 -22.36 30.94 -24.95
CA CYS A 452 -23.44 31.86 -25.30
C CYS A 452 -24.58 31.84 -24.26
N LEU A 453 -25.00 30.65 -23.83
CA LEU A 453 -26.06 30.51 -22.82
C LEU A 453 -25.62 31.06 -21.46
N LEU A 454 -24.36 30.83 -21.07
CA LEU A 454 -23.81 31.39 -19.84
C LEU A 454 -23.71 32.91 -19.88
N GLU A 455 -23.29 33.48 -21.01
CA GLU A 455 -23.20 34.93 -21.18
C GLU A 455 -24.57 35.60 -21.12
N GLN A 456 -25.59 35.01 -21.75
CA GLN A 456 -26.97 35.48 -21.63
C GLN A 456 -27.46 35.45 -20.18
N ALA A 457 -27.13 34.40 -19.43
CA ALA A 457 -27.52 34.28 -18.02
C ALA A 457 -26.82 35.28 -17.10
N VAL A 458 -25.53 35.55 -17.33
CA VAL A 458 -24.74 36.51 -16.52
C VAL A 458 -25.10 37.96 -16.83
N SER A 459 -25.47 38.27 -18.08
CA SER A 459 -25.70 39.64 -18.55
C SER A 459 -27.09 40.23 -18.27
N ASN A 460 -28.04 39.45 -17.73
CA ASN A 460 -29.38 39.95 -17.36
C ASN A 460 -30.07 40.79 -18.45
N VAL A 461 -30.02 40.35 -19.71
CA VAL A 461 -31.03 40.72 -20.71
C VAL A 461 -32.03 39.57 -20.76
N GLN A 462 -33.20 39.76 -20.15
CA GLN A 462 -34.33 38.85 -20.34
C GLN A 462 -34.49 38.52 -21.82
N PRO A 463 -34.44 37.25 -22.26
CA PRO A 463 -35.07 36.87 -23.49
C PRO A 463 -36.56 36.77 -23.19
N SER A 464 -37.30 37.80 -23.58
CA SER A 464 -38.73 37.72 -23.85
C SER A 464 -38.96 36.72 -24.99
N LEU A 465 -38.92 35.43 -24.69
CA LEU A 465 -39.57 34.40 -25.48
C LEU A 465 -40.70 33.87 -24.60
N GLY A 466 -41.88 34.43 -24.85
CA GLY A 466 -43.07 34.32 -24.01
C GLY A 466 -43.50 32.88 -23.77
N PHE A 467 -43.26 32.43 -22.55
CA PHE A 467 -44.17 31.55 -21.83
C PHE A 467 -44.17 32.03 -20.37
N GLU A 468 -45.04 32.99 -20.05
CA GLU A 468 -45.41 33.23 -18.66
C GLU A 468 -46.03 31.93 -18.13
N ARG A 469 -45.28 31.20 -17.31
CA ARG A 469 -45.80 30.02 -16.60
C ARG A 469 -46.82 30.50 -15.58
N VAL A 470 -48.05 30.01 -15.72
CA VAL A 470 -49.08 30.07 -14.68
C VAL A 470 -48.49 29.41 -13.41
N GLY A 471 -48.30 30.18 -12.34
CA GLY A 471 -47.79 29.69 -11.04
C GLY A 471 -46.27 29.78 -10.79
N ALA A 472 -45.56 30.77 -11.35
CA ALA A 472 -44.12 30.92 -11.12
C ALA A 472 -43.76 31.18 -9.63
N THR A 473 -43.18 30.18 -8.97
CA THR A 473 -42.71 30.23 -7.58
C THR A 473 -41.52 31.20 -7.46
N LYS A 474 -41.51 32.05 -6.42
CA LYS A 474 -40.42 33.05 -6.21
C LYS A 474 -39.05 32.45 -5.84
N LYS A 475 -39.00 31.20 -5.35
CA LYS A 475 -37.75 30.55 -4.94
C LYS A 475 -37.03 29.93 -6.13
N LYS A 476 -35.75 30.28 -6.29
CA LYS A 476 -34.82 29.73 -7.26
C LYS A 476 -34.06 28.55 -6.64
N GLY A 477 -33.81 27.49 -7.40
CA GLY A 477 -33.07 26.31 -6.97
C GLY A 477 -31.83 26.05 -7.83
N ARG A 478 -30.72 25.67 -7.18
CA ARG A 478 -29.45 25.29 -7.83
C ARG A 478 -29.26 23.78 -7.66
N VAL A 479 -28.92 23.10 -8.74
CA VAL A 479 -28.83 21.64 -8.81
C VAL A 479 -27.41 21.22 -9.19
N LEU A 480 -26.85 20.28 -8.44
CA LEU A 480 -25.60 19.59 -8.74
C LEU A 480 -25.88 18.13 -9.10
N CYS A 481 -25.33 17.66 -10.21
CA CYS A 481 -25.44 16.28 -10.66
C CYS A 481 -24.05 15.65 -10.76
N LEU A 482 -23.86 14.51 -10.11
CA LEU A 482 -22.59 13.76 -10.05
C LEU A 482 -22.76 12.40 -10.73
N ASP A 483 -22.01 12.17 -11.80
CA ASP A 483 -22.07 10.92 -12.56
C ASP A 483 -21.53 9.71 -11.79
N GLY A 484 -21.97 8.51 -12.19
CA GLY A 484 -21.30 7.27 -11.83
C GLY A 484 -20.01 7.04 -12.61
N GLY A 485 -19.13 6.18 -12.09
CA GLY A 485 -17.84 5.90 -12.75
C GLY A 485 -16.76 5.22 -11.90
N GLY A 486 -17.12 4.51 -10.82
CA GLY A 486 -16.16 3.76 -10.01
C GLY A 486 -15.10 4.64 -9.34
N ILE A 487 -13.82 4.23 -9.40
CA ILE A 487 -12.70 4.97 -8.80
C ILE A 487 -12.46 6.33 -9.46
N LYS A 488 -12.96 6.54 -10.68
CA LYS A 488 -12.90 7.82 -11.40
C LYS A 488 -13.71 8.93 -10.74
N GLY A 489 -14.45 8.63 -9.66
CA GLY A 489 -14.99 9.65 -8.75
C GLY A 489 -13.93 10.65 -8.27
N LEU A 490 -12.65 10.27 -8.24
CA LEU A 490 -11.51 11.18 -8.02
C LEU A 490 -11.53 12.43 -8.96
N ILE A 491 -11.98 12.27 -10.21
CA ILE A 491 -12.12 13.38 -11.17
C ILE A 491 -13.22 14.35 -10.72
N LEU A 492 -14.35 13.83 -10.22
CA LEU A 492 -15.44 14.65 -9.67
C LEU A 492 -14.93 15.45 -8.47
N ILE A 493 -14.18 14.82 -7.57
CA ILE A 493 -13.58 15.46 -6.40
C ILE A 493 -12.66 16.61 -6.84
N GLN A 494 -11.84 16.40 -7.87
CA GLN A 494 -10.94 17.45 -8.39
C GLN A 494 -11.71 18.64 -8.99
N LEU A 495 -12.78 18.37 -9.75
CA LEU A 495 -13.66 19.41 -10.30
C LEU A 495 -14.41 20.18 -9.20
N LEU A 496 -14.92 19.46 -8.19
CA LEU A 496 -15.57 20.04 -7.01
C LEU A 496 -14.61 20.92 -6.21
N SER A 497 -13.37 20.48 -6.02
CA SER A 497 -12.34 21.29 -5.35
C SER A 497 -12.10 22.60 -6.10
N ALA A 498 -11.99 22.56 -7.43
CA ALA A 498 -11.80 23.77 -8.23
C ALA A 498 -13.00 24.71 -8.18
N LEU A 499 -14.23 24.18 -8.20
CA LEU A 499 -15.45 24.99 -8.06
C LEU A 499 -15.55 25.62 -6.68
N GLN A 500 -15.22 24.87 -5.62
CA GLN A 500 -15.19 25.35 -4.24
C GLN A 500 -14.16 26.47 -4.05
N GLU A 501 -12.94 26.28 -4.57
CA GLU A 501 -11.87 27.27 -4.52
C GLU A 501 -12.25 28.55 -5.28
N ALA A 502 -12.89 28.44 -6.45
CA ALA A 502 -13.37 29.58 -7.21
C ALA A 502 -14.53 30.34 -6.53
N ALA A 503 -15.43 29.62 -5.85
CA ALA A 503 -16.56 30.22 -5.13
C ALA A 503 -16.21 30.78 -3.75
N GLY A 504 -15.09 30.35 -3.16
CA GLY A 504 -14.67 30.75 -1.81
C GLY A 504 -15.63 30.29 -0.70
N ARG A 505 -16.50 29.30 -0.97
CA ARG A 505 -17.51 28.78 -0.04
C ARG A 505 -17.65 27.26 -0.20
N PRO A 506 -17.98 26.51 0.86
CA PRO A 506 -18.21 25.07 0.77
C PRO A 506 -19.27 24.71 -0.27
N ILE A 507 -19.05 23.63 -1.03
CA ILE A 507 -19.99 23.14 -2.07
C ILE A 507 -21.42 23.01 -1.54
N LEU A 508 -21.58 22.56 -0.30
CA LEU A 508 -22.88 22.37 0.34
C LEU A 508 -23.74 23.63 0.38
N HIS A 509 -23.13 24.83 0.42
CA HIS A 509 -23.85 26.10 0.46
C HIS A 509 -24.17 26.65 -0.94
N LEU A 510 -23.59 26.06 -1.99
CA LEU A 510 -23.77 26.50 -3.38
C LEU A 510 -24.99 25.86 -4.06
N PHE A 511 -25.50 24.75 -3.53
CA PHE A 511 -26.54 23.95 -4.17
C PHE A 511 -27.67 23.64 -3.20
N ASP A 512 -28.90 23.63 -3.74
CA ASP A 512 -30.12 23.29 -2.98
C ASP A 512 -30.54 21.83 -3.20
N TRP A 513 -30.07 21.25 -4.32
CA TRP A 513 -30.27 19.86 -4.71
C TRP A 513 -28.95 19.23 -5.16
N ILE A 514 -28.66 18.03 -4.68
CA ILE A 514 -27.51 17.23 -5.11
C ILE A 514 -28.01 15.83 -5.51
N ALA A 515 -27.75 15.44 -6.75
CA ALA A 515 -28.05 14.11 -7.26
C ALA A 515 -26.76 13.36 -7.62
N GLY A 516 -26.72 12.07 -7.34
CA GLY A 516 -25.54 11.24 -7.61
C GLY A 516 -25.88 9.80 -7.99
N THR A 517 -25.06 9.23 -8.86
CA THR A 517 -25.13 7.81 -9.23
C THR A 517 -23.84 7.10 -8.89
N SER A 518 -23.91 5.86 -8.37
CA SER A 518 -22.74 5.04 -8.06
C SER A 518 -21.75 5.81 -7.17
N THR A 519 -20.51 5.97 -7.63
CA THR A 519 -19.49 6.82 -6.97
C THR A 519 -19.95 8.25 -6.73
N GLY A 520 -20.67 8.87 -7.68
CA GLY A 520 -21.26 10.19 -7.52
C GLY A 520 -22.34 10.22 -6.43
N GLY A 521 -23.03 9.10 -6.20
CA GLY A 521 -23.97 8.92 -5.09
C GLY A 521 -23.27 8.90 -3.74
N ILE A 522 -22.14 8.18 -3.63
CA ILE A 522 -21.29 8.17 -2.41
C ILE A 522 -20.79 9.59 -2.12
N LEU A 523 -20.29 10.29 -3.15
CA LEU A 523 -19.83 11.68 -3.01
C LEU A 523 -20.96 12.65 -2.66
N ALA A 524 -22.14 12.51 -3.26
CA ALA A 524 -23.31 13.34 -2.95
C ALA A 524 -23.70 13.23 -1.47
N LEU A 525 -23.75 12.00 -0.93
CA LEU A 525 -24.02 11.77 0.48
C LEU A 525 -22.92 12.33 1.38
N ALA A 526 -21.65 12.15 1.02
CA ALA A 526 -20.53 12.71 1.78
C ALA A 526 -20.56 14.23 1.85
N LEU A 527 -20.81 14.91 0.72
CA LEU A 527 -20.96 16.37 0.67
C LEU A 527 -22.14 16.83 1.51
N ALA A 528 -23.27 16.14 1.43
CA ALA A 528 -24.48 16.47 2.18
C ALA A 528 -24.32 16.32 3.70
N MET A 529 -23.42 15.42 4.13
CA MET A 529 -23.01 15.26 5.53
C MET A 529 -21.87 16.19 5.94
N GLY A 530 -21.46 17.13 5.08
CA GLY A 530 -20.44 18.14 5.39
C GLY A 530 -19.01 17.61 5.39
N LYS A 531 -18.73 16.47 4.73
CA LYS A 531 -17.37 15.94 4.59
C LYS A 531 -16.55 16.81 3.64
N ASP A 532 -15.29 17.04 4.00
CA ASP A 532 -14.37 17.86 3.20
C ASP A 532 -13.93 17.15 1.90
N VAL A 533 -13.76 17.93 0.83
CA VAL A 533 -13.41 17.44 -0.51
C VAL A 533 -12.00 16.83 -0.54
N ARG A 534 -11.02 17.42 0.17
CA ARG A 534 -9.65 16.88 0.26
C ARG A 534 -9.61 15.59 1.06
N TYR A 535 -10.41 15.52 2.13
CA TYR A 535 -10.59 14.27 2.87
C TYR A 535 -11.13 13.15 1.96
N MET A 536 -12.15 13.44 1.14
CA MET A 536 -12.70 12.49 0.19
C MET A 536 -11.70 12.05 -0.88
N GLN A 537 -10.83 12.96 -1.35
CA GLN A 537 -9.74 12.62 -2.26
C GLN A 537 -8.85 11.53 -1.65
N GLY A 538 -8.40 11.74 -0.40
CA GLY A 538 -7.60 10.77 0.32
C GLY A 538 -8.33 9.44 0.58
N LEU A 539 -9.61 9.51 0.95
CA LEU A 539 -10.44 8.32 1.16
C LEU A 539 -10.52 7.44 -0.09
N TYR A 540 -10.68 8.05 -1.27
CA TYR A 540 -10.73 7.31 -2.53
C TYR A 540 -9.40 6.63 -2.89
N PHE A 541 -8.27 7.29 -2.64
CA PHE A 541 -6.96 6.65 -2.78
C PHE A 541 -6.75 5.48 -1.81
N ARG A 542 -7.36 5.50 -0.63
CA ARG A 542 -7.36 4.35 0.30
C ARG A 542 -8.33 3.26 -0.17
N LEU A 543 -9.53 3.63 -0.62
CA LEU A 543 -10.57 2.72 -1.09
C LEU A 543 -10.09 1.78 -2.20
N LYS A 544 -9.32 2.29 -3.17
CA LYS A 544 -8.83 1.46 -4.29
C LYS A 544 -7.95 0.28 -3.82
N ASP A 545 -7.21 0.47 -2.72
CA ASP A 545 -6.29 -0.52 -2.17
C ASP A 545 -7.00 -1.49 -1.20
N LEU A 546 -8.10 -1.06 -0.58
CA LEU A 546 -8.88 -1.86 0.39
C LEU A 546 -10.00 -2.68 -0.26
N VAL A 547 -10.66 -2.13 -1.29
CA VAL A 547 -11.88 -2.70 -1.87
C VAL A 547 -11.59 -3.62 -3.06
N PHE A 548 -10.67 -3.25 -3.95
CA PHE A 548 -10.40 -3.99 -5.19
C PHE A 548 -9.32 -5.07 -5.02
N LEU A 549 -9.45 -5.88 -3.97
CA LEU A 549 -8.55 -6.98 -3.64
C LEU A 549 -9.17 -8.33 -4.05
N GLY A 550 -8.42 -9.14 -4.80
CA GLY A 550 -8.84 -10.48 -5.22
C GLY A 550 -9.42 -10.53 -6.63
N ARG A 551 -10.32 -11.49 -6.88
CA ARG A 551 -10.95 -11.73 -8.19
C ARG A 551 -12.37 -11.20 -8.19
N ARG A 552 -12.85 -10.71 -9.34
CA ARG A 552 -14.24 -10.28 -9.51
C ARG A 552 -15.21 -11.47 -9.41
N PRO A 553 -16.40 -11.30 -8.82
CA PRO A 553 -16.83 -10.13 -8.05
C PRO A 553 -16.08 -10.02 -6.71
N TYR A 554 -15.74 -8.80 -6.31
CA TYR A 554 -14.98 -8.50 -5.09
C TYR A 554 -15.78 -8.78 -3.81
N ASP A 555 -15.06 -8.97 -2.69
CA ASP A 555 -15.69 -9.04 -1.36
C ASP A 555 -16.35 -7.70 -1.02
N GLU A 556 -17.57 -7.77 -0.51
CA GLU A 556 -18.41 -6.61 -0.23
C GLU A 556 -18.13 -6.01 1.16
N LYS A 557 -17.55 -6.80 2.07
CA LYS A 557 -17.30 -6.39 3.46
C LYS A 557 -16.41 -5.14 3.58
N PRO A 558 -15.27 -5.02 2.88
CA PRO A 558 -14.40 -3.85 3.03
C PRO A 558 -15.11 -2.54 2.64
N LEU A 559 -15.90 -2.57 1.56
CA LEU A 559 -16.67 -1.41 1.13
C LEU A 559 -17.75 -1.08 2.16
N GLU A 560 -18.49 -2.07 2.66
CA GLU A 560 -19.52 -1.85 3.67
C GLU A 560 -18.98 -1.29 4.98
N GLU A 561 -17.85 -1.81 5.48
CA GLU A 561 -17.21 -1.32 6.70
C GLU A 561 -16.76 0.12 6.55
N ILE A 562 -16.21 0.50 5.40
CA ILE A 562 -15.84 1.89 5.11
C ILE A 562 -17.08 2.77 5.05
N LEU A 563 -18.13 2.37 4.32
CA LEU A 563 -19.37 3.15 4.23
C LEU A 563 -20.02 3.35 5.60
N LYS A 564 -20.03 2.31 6.44
CA LYS A 564 -20.50 2.38 7.83
C LYS A 564 -19.65 3.31 8.69
N LYS A 565 -18.32 3.26 8.56
CA LYS A 565 -17.41 4.14 9.28
C LYS A 565 -17.59 5.61 8.85
N GLU A 566 -17.76 5.87 7.57
CA GLU A 566 -17.84 7.23 7.04
C GLU A 566 -19.21 7.89 7.24
N PHE A 567 -20.30 7.13 7.11
CA PHE A 567 -21.67 7.62 7.20
C PHE A 567 -22.39 7.29 8.51
N GLY A 568 -21.83 6.42 9.35
CA GLY A 568 -22.47 5.90 10.56
C GLY A 568 -23.36 4.69 10.28
N GLU A 569 -23.41 3.75 11.22
CA GLU A 569 -24.17 2.49 11.06
C GLU A 569 -25.68 2.70 11.10
N GLU A 570 -26.14 3.66 11.91
CA GLU A 570 -27.54 3.93 12.23
C GLU A 570 -28.07 5.23 11.62
N THR A 571 -27.23 6.00 10.91
CA THR A 571 -27.64 7.26 10.30
C THR A 571 -28.64 7.01 9.17
N VAL A 572 -29.79 7.68 9.22
CA VAL A 572 -30.85 7.55 8.22
C VAL A 572 -30.86 8.72 7.24
N MET A 573 -31.44 8.52 6.07
CA MET A 573 -31.49 9.53 5.00
C MET A 573 -32.14 10.83 5.49
N SER A 574 -33.20 10.76 6.30
CA SER A 574 -33.89 11.93 6.85
C SER A 574 -33.07 12.77 7.85
N ASP A 575 -31.93 12.26 8.35
CA ASP A 575 -31.05 13.03 9.23
C ASP A 575 -30.32 14.14 8.45
N ILE A 576 -30.18 13.99 7.14
CA ILE A 576 -29.64 14.99 6.24
C ILE A 576 -30.73 16.05 5.99
N LYS A 577 -30.56 17.26 6.55
CA LYS A 577 -31.56 18.34 6.45
C LYS A 577 -31.13 19.57 5.65
N GLN A 578 -29.83 19.74 5.44
CA GLN A 578 -29.27 20.98 4.90
C GLN A 578 -29.50 21.12 3.39
N VAL A 579 -29.48 20.02 2.66
CA VAL A 579 -29.62 19.97 1.20
C VAL A 579 -30.52 18.80 0.82
N ARG A 580 -31.27 18.90 -0.28
CA ARG A 580 -32.03 17.77 -0.80
C ARG A 580 -31.11 16.87 -1.61
N VAL A 581 -31.04 15.60 -1.25
CA VAL A 581 -30.13 14.62 -1.85
C VAL A 581 -30.92 13.52 -2.51
N VAL A 582 -30.48 13.16 -3.72
CA VAL A 582 -31.02 12.04 -4.49
C VAL A 582 -29.89 11.11 -4.90
N VAL A 583 -30.03 9.83 -4.58
CA VAL A 583 -29.09 8.79 -4.99
C VAL A 583 -29.83 7.73 -5.80
N THR A 584 -29.30 7.38 -6.97
CA THR A 584 -29.96 6.44 -7.88
C THR A 584 -29.61 5.00 -7.54
N GLY A 585 -30.54 4.07 -7.76
CA GLY A 585 -30.31 2.63 -7.71
C GLY A 585 -31.37 1.89 -8.50
N VAL A 586 -31.01 0.78 -9.14
CA VAL A 586 -31.96 0.03 -9.97
C VAL A 586 -32.56 -1.13 -9.19
N LEU A 587 -33.89 -1.21 -9.17
CA LEU A 587 -34.65 -2.35 -8.64
C LEU A 587 -34.65 -3.47 -9.68
N ALA A 588 -33.84 -4.49 -9.41
CA ALA A 588 -33.66 -5.66 -10.27
C ALA A 588 -34.52 -6.86 -9.86
N ASP A 589 -35.36 -6.71 -8.83
CA ASP A 589 -36.31 -7.75 -8.36
C ASP A 589 -37.57 -7.88 -9.25
N ARG A 590 -37.65 -7.10 -10.33
CA ARG A 590 -38.81 -6.97 -11.21
C ARG A 590 -38.39 -6.83 -12.67
N SER A 591 -39.32 -7.14 -13.58
CA SER A 591 -39.16 -6.96 -15.03
C SER A 591 -40.42 -6.30 -15.61
N PRO A 592 -40.31 -5.12 -16.27
CA PRO A 592 -39.08 -4.37 -16.50
C PRO A 592 -38.44 -3.86 -15.20
N ALA A 593 -37.12 -3.74 -15.19
CA ALA A 593 -36.39 -3.16 -14.06
C ALA A 593 -36.78 -1.69 -13.88
N ASP A 594 -36.77 -1.22 -12.64
CA ASP A 594 -37.29 0.10 -12.28
C ASP A 594 -36.22 0.95 -11.59
N LEU A 595 -36.31 2.27 -11.73
CA LEU A 595 -35.37 3.20 -11.10
C LEU A 595 -35.88 3.60 -9.72
N HIS A 596 -35.11 3.28 -8.68
CA HIS A 596 -35.35 3.79 -7.35
C HIS A 596 -34.45 5.00 -7.07
N LEU A 597 -35.06 6.05 -6.54
CA LEU A 597 -34.36 7.23 -6.05
C LEU A 597 -34.39 7.19 -4.51
N PHE A 598 -33.24 6.99 -3.90
CA PHE A 598 -33.04 7.17 -2.46
C PHE A 598 -33.02 8.66 -2.17
N ARG A 599 -33.93 9.12 -1.30
CA ARG A 599 -34.18 10.54 -1.02
C ARG A 599 -34.10 10.79 0.49
N ASN A 600 -33.69 12.00 0.88
CA ASN A 600 -33.79 12.46 2.27
C ASN A 600 -35.08 13.22 2.59
N TYR A 601 -35.98 13.37 1.62
CA TYR A 601 -37.27 14.02 1.75
C TYR A 601 -38.39 13.08 1.28
N VAL A 602 -39.61 13.36 1.73
CA VAL A 602 -40.82 12.60 1.36
C VAL A 602 -41.12 12.79 -0.13
N SER A 603 -41.41 11.71 -0.86
CA SER A 603 -41.69 11.79 -2.30
C SER A 603 -43.05 12.43 -2.58
N GLY A 604 -43.22 12.95 -3.80
CA GLY A 604 -44.52 13.50 -4.22
C GLY A 604 -45.66 12.47 -4.17
N GLU A 605 -45.37 11.21 -4.50
CA GLU A 605 -46.37 10.12 -4.44
C GLU A 605 -46.83 9.84 -3.01
N GLU A 606 -45.88 9.79 -2.07
CA GLU A 606 -46.17 9.54 -0.65
C GLU A 606 -46.95 10.72 -0.04
N MET A 607 -46.64 11.96 -0.44
CA MET A 607 -47.41 13.14 -0.03
C MET A 607 -48.88 13.10 -0.48
N LEU A 608 -49.17 12.46 -1.61
CA LEU A 608 -50.53 12.29 -2.14
C LEU A 608 -51.26 11.09 -1.53
N GLY A 609 -50.62 10.34 -0.62
CA GLY A 609 -51.22 9.17 0.02
C GLY A 609 -51.32 7.93 -0.89
N ASN A 610 -50.64 7.92 -2.04
CA ASN A 610 -50.58 6.76 -2.90
C ASN A 610 -49.60 5.73 -2.32
N GLN A 611 -50.12 4.76 -1.57
CA GLN A 611 -49.36 3.54 -1.28
C GLN A 611 -49.54 2.57 -2.45
N SER A 612 -48.44 2.31 -3.15
CA SER A 612 -48.38 1.36 -4.26
C SER A 612 -48.73 -0.06 -3.79
N GLY A 613 -49.98 -0.47 -3.99
CA GLY A 613 -50.49 -1.82 -3.74
C GLY A 613 -50.01 -2.85 -4.79
N GLY A 614 -48.71 -2.88 -5.06
CA GLY A 614 -48.10 -3.79 -6.04
C GLY A 614 -47.79 -5.18 -5.45
N SER A 615 -47.49 -6.14 -6.35
CA SER A 615 -47.04 -7.50 -5.98
C SER A 615 -45.64 -7.55 -5.37
N PHE A 616 -44.88 -6.46 -5.45
CA PHE A 616 -43.51 -6.36 -4.94
C PHE A 616 -43.48 -5.62 -3.61
N ALA A 617 -42.51 -5.97 -2.75
CA ALA A 617 -42.33 -5.28 -1.47
C ALA A 617 -42.08 -3.78 -1.68
N SER A 618 -42.77 -2.93 -0.91
CA SER A 618 -42.55 -1.48 -0.97
C SER A 618 -41.12 -1.08 -0.57
N THR A 619 -40.69 0.09 -1.03
CA THR A 619 -39.47 0.72 -0.56
C THR A 619 -39.69 1.40 0.77
N LYS A 620 -38.67 1.35 1.63
CA LYS A 620 -38.72 1.99 2.95
C LYS A 620 -38.86 3.50 2.82
N ALA A 621 -39.54 4.15 3.75
CA ALA A 621 -39.58 5.60 3.83
C ALA A 621 -38.19 6.17 4.19
N PRO A 622 -37.89 7.44 3.87
CA PRO A 622 -36.60 8.08 4.15
C PRO A 622 -36.11 7.96 5.61
N GLN A 623 -37.05 7.89 6.56
CA GLN A 623 -36.78 7.77 8.00
C GLN A 623 -36.28 6.38 8.42
N GLU A 624 -36.45 5.37 7.57
CA GLU A 624 -36.00 3.99 7.82
C GLU A 624 -34.86 3.55 6.89
N GLN A 625 -34.50 4.42 5.93
CA GLN A 625 -33.43 4.16 4.96
C GLN A 625 -32.09 4.59 5.54
N LEU A 626 -31.19 3.63 5.77
CA LEU A 626 -29.83 3.90 6.21
C LEU A 626 -28.97 4.49 5.08
N VAL A 627 -28.20 5.53 5.39
CA VAL A 627 -27.36 6.25 4.42
C VAL A 627 -26.33 5.33 3.77
N TRP A 628 -25.60 4.56 4.56
CA TRP A 628 -24.57 3.65 4.04
C TRP A 628 -25.15 2.55 3.13
N ARG A 629 -26.40 2.13 3.39
CA ARG A 629 -27.12 1.15 2.56
C ARG A 629 -27.52 1.76 1.23
N ALA A 630 -27.99 3.00 1.21
CA ALA A 630 -28.30 3.72 -0.03
C ALA A 630 -27.02 3.92 -0.87
N ALA A 631 -25.91 4.30 -0.24
CA ALA A 631 -24.62 4.42 -0.89
C ALA A 631 -24.15 3.08 -1.52
N ARG A 632 -24.24 1.98 -0.77
CA ARG A 632 -23.90 0.63 -1.26
C ARG A 632 -24.82 0.17 -2.39
N ALA A 633 -26.13 0.42 -2.27
CA ALA A 633 -27.10 0.08 -3.30
C ALA A 633 -26.76 0.75 -4.64
N SER A 634 -26.43 2.04 -4.58
CA SER A 634 -26.08 2.83 -5.75
C SER A 634 -24.78 2.38 -6.41
N GLY A 635 -23.78 1.98 -5.62
CA GLY A 635 -22.47 1.54 -6.11
C GLY A 635 -22.35 0.05 -6.46
N ALA A 636 -23.45 -0.71 -6.42
CA ALA A 636 -23.45 -2.17 -6.60
C ALA A 636 -23.34 -2.58 -8.09
N ALA A 637 -22.20 -2.25 -8.73
CA ALA A 637 -21.95 -2.53 -10.14
C ALA A 637 -21.89 -4.06 -10.38
N PRO A 638 -22.83 -4.67 -11.14
CA PRO A 638 -22.99 -6.14 -11.17
C PRO A 638 -21.77 -6.94 -11.64
N SER A 639 -20.90 -6.34 -12.43
CA SER A 639 -19.66 -6.95 -12.93
C SER A 639 -18.49 -6.87 -11.93
N TYR A 640 -18.62 -6.04 -10.88
CA TYR A 640 -17.60 -5.78 -9.88
C TYR A 640 -18.01 -6.28 -8.49
N PHE A 641 -19.26 -6.08 -8.11
CA PHE A 641 -19.84 -6.44 -6.82
C PHE A 641 -21.11 -7.25 -7.01
N ARG A 642 -21.46 -8.04 -5.99
CA ARG A 642 -22.77 -8.71 -5.94
C ARG A 642 -23.87 -7.69 -5.74
N SER A 643 -25.06 -8.00 -6.27
CA SER A 643 -26.27 -7.20 -6.05
C SER A 643 -26.54 -7.01 -4.56
N PHE A 644 -27.05 -5.83 -4.19
CA PHE A 644 -27.40 -5.52 -2.82
C PHE A 644 -28.86 -5.83 -2.51
N GLY A 645 -29.13 -7.05 -2.05
CA GLY A 645 -30.51 -7.51 -1.94
C GLY A 645 -31.20 -7.40 -3.31
N ARG A 646 -32.15 -6.47 -3.44
CA ARG A 646 -32.89 -6.20 -4.68
C ARG A 646 -32.31 -5.10 -5.57
N PHE A 647 -31.25 -4.43 -5.13
CA PHE A 647 -30.67 -3.29 -5.84
C PHE A 647 -29.41 -3.67 -6.63
N ILE A 648 -29.26 -3.05 -7.80
CA ILE A 648 -28.01 -3.00 -8.57
C ILE A 648 -27.66 -1.53 -8.87
N ASP A 649 -26.45 -1.29 -9.37
CA ASP A 649 -25.94 0.06 -9.66
C ASP A 649 -26.92 0.90 -10.48
N GLY A 650 -27.14 2.13 -10.01
CA GLY A 650 -27.95 3.15 -10.69
C GLY A 650 -27.49 3.43 -12.13
N GLY A 651 -26.22 3.18 -12.41
CA GLY A 651 -25.57 3.39 -13.70
C GLY A 651 -26.18 2.60 -14.85
N LEU A 652 -26.93 1.53 -14.59
CA LEU A 652 -27.60 0.78 -15.66
C LEU A 652 -28.76 1.56 -16.31
N ILE A 653 -29.42 2.44 -15.57
CA ILE A 653 -30.56 3.25 -16.06
C ILE A 653 -30.19 4.74 -16.09
N SER A 654 -29.57 5.25 -15.01
CA SER A 654 -29.36 6.68 -14.76
C SER A 654 -27.89 6.95 -14.39
N ASN A 655 -26.93 6.62 -15.26
CA ASN A 655 -25.52 6.89 -14.95
C ASN A 655 -25.18 8.39 -14.86
N ASN A 656 -25.91 9.21 -15.62
CA ASN A 656 -25.95 10.65 -15.44
C ASN A 656 -27.35 11.02 -14.89
N PRO A 657 -27.47 11.41 -13.61
CA PRO A 657 -28.78 11.61 -12.98
C PRO A 657 -29.47 12.93 -13.37
N THR A 658 -28.93 13.69 -14.33
CA THR A 658 -29.41 15.04 -14.65
C THR A 658 -30.86 15.08 -15.11
N LEU A 659 -31.25 14.16 -16.00
CA LEU A 659 -32.63 14.14 -16.50
C LEU A 659 -33.58 13.64 -15.41
N ASP A 660 -33.18 12.61 -14.66
CA ASP A 660 -33.99 12.02 -13.60
C ASP A 660 -34.23 12.99 -12.44
N ILE A 661 -33.23 13.78 -12.04
CA ILE A 661 -33.42 14.80 -10.99
C ILE A 661 -34.31 15.94 -11.48
N LEU A 662 -34.26 16.32 -12.75
CA LEU A 662 -35.14 17.35 -13.30
C LEU A 662 -36.59 16.88 -13.32
N THR A 663 -36.82 15.61 -13.69
CA THR A 663 -38.13 14.95 -13.61
C THR A 663 -38.63 14.93 -12.16
N GLU A 664 -37.79 14.47 -11.22
CA GLU A 664 -38.12 14.42 -9.80
C GLU A 664 -38.46 15.80 -9.22
N ILE A 665 -37.67 16.84 -9.54
CA ILE A 665 -37.94 18.20 -9.06
C ILE A 665 -39.26 18.73 -9.65
N PHE A 666 -39.53 18.42 -10.91
CA PHE A 666 -40.80 18.80 -11.54
C PHE A 666 -41.99 18.13 -10.86
N GLU A 667 -41.93 16.81 -10.63
CA GLU A 667 -42.97 16.06 -9.94
C GLU A 667 -43.17 16.56 -8.51
N TYR A 668 -42.09 16.71 -7.75
CA TYR A 668 -42.10 17.22 -6.38
C TYR A 668 -42.73 18.61 -6.28
N ASN A 669 -42.30 19.55 -7.12
CA ASN A 669 -42.86 20.90 -7.14
C ASN A 669 -44.35 20.88 -7.54
N THR A 670 -44.74 20.06 -8.52
CA THR A 670 -46.14 19.93 -8.96
C THR A 670 -47.02 19.42 -7.83
N THR A 671 -46.56 18.43 -7.07
CA THR A 671 -47.28 17.94 -5.89
C THR A 671 -47.40 19.01 -4.81
N LEU A 672 -46.33 19.77 -4.53
CA LEU A 672 -46.39 20.86 -3.57
C LEU A 672 -47.41 21.93 -3.97
N LEU A 673 -47.49 22.26 -5.26
CA LEU A 673 -48.51 23.17 -5.79
C LEU A 673 -49.92 22.61 -5.58
N ALA A 674 -50.14 21.33 -5.92
CA ALA A 674 -51.43 20.66 -5.73
C ALA A 674 -51.90 20.64 -4.25
N LEU A 675 -50.96 20.58 -3.31
CA LEU A 675 -51.21 20.62 -1.87
C LEU A 675 -51.29 22.03 -1.28
N GLY A 676 -51.21 23.09 -2.11
CA GLY A 676 -51.23 24.48 -1.64
C GLY A 676 -49.95 24.94 -0.91
N ARG A 677 -48.84 24.20 -1.05
CA ARG A 677 -47.53 24.45 -0.41
C ARG A 677 -46.55 25.15 -1.36
N GLU A 678 -47.03 26.10 -2.15
CA GLU A 678 -46.25 26.75 -3.23
C GLU A 678 -45.00 27.48 -2.71
N GLY A 679 -45.01 27.93 -1.45
CA GLY A 679 -43.87 28.62 -0.83
C GLY A 679 -42.64 27.73 -0.59
N GLU A 680 -42.78 26.41 -0.66
CA GLU A 680 -41.69 25.44 -0.52
C GLU A 680 -41.07 25.00 -1.86
N ALA A 681 -41.84 25.14 -2.93
CA ALA A 681 -41.42 24.78 -4.28
C ALA A 681 -40.34 25.74 -4.78
N ALA A 682 -39.28 25.18 -5.36
CA ALA A 682 -38.15 25.93 -5.90
C ALA A 682 -37.88 25.48 -7.32
N GLN A 683 -38.02 26.37 -8.30
CA GLN A 683 -37.73 26.05 -9.69
C GLN A 683 -36.22 26.06 -9.94
N PRO A 684 -35.67 25.02 -10.61
CA PRO A 684 -34.27 25.01 -10.99
C PRO A 684 -33.96 26.22 -11.87
N THR A 685 -32.91 26.97 -11.54
CA THR A 685 -32.37 28.03 -12.40
C THR A 685 -31.02 27.66 -12.98
N THR A 686 -30.30 26.77 -12.30
CA THR A 686 -28.94 26.39 -12.67
C THR A 686 -28.74 24.91 -12.37
N VAL A 687 -28.17 24.19 -13.34
CA VAL A 687 -27.83 22.77 -13.25
C VAL A 687 -26.37 22.61 -13.65
N ILE A 688 -25.55 22.10 -12.73
CA ILE A 688 -24.16 21.76 -12.99
C ILE A 688 -24.03 20.24 -12.97
N SER A 689 -23.59 19.68 -14.09
CA SER A 689 -23.37 18.25 -14.28
C SER A 689 -21.88 17.96 -14.38
N LEU A 690 -21.35 17.16 -13.46
CA LEU A 690 -19.94 16.78 -13.39
C LEU A 690 -19.75 15.34 -13.84
N GLY A 691 -18.85 15.13 -14.79
CA GLY A 691 -18.54 13.82 -15.36
C GLY A 691 -17.22 13.23 -14.86
N THR A 692 -17.14 11.90 -14.78
CA THR A 692 -15.93 11.16 -14.38
C THR A 692 -14.90 11.00 -15.52
N GLY A 693 -14.80 11.99 -16.39
CA GLY A 693 -13.90 12.00 -17.56
C GLY A 693 -14.41 11.22 -18.77
N ARG A 694 -14.02 11.67 -19.97
CA ARG A 694 -14.34 11.05 -21.25
C ARG A 694 -13.16 10.22 -21.75
N PRO A 695 -13.36 8.93 -22.07
CA PRO A 695 -12.28 8.10 -22.62
C PRO A 695 -11.87 8.59 -24.02
N PRO A 696 -10.65 8.27 -24.48
CA PRO A 696 -10.22 8.54 -25.84
C PRO A 696 -11.05 7.74 -26.85
N VAL A 697 -11.21 8.29 -28.05
CA VAL A 697 -11.90 7.59 -29.14
C VAL A 697 -10.94 6.58 -29.77
N THR A 698 -11.17 5.30 -29.51
CA THR A 698 -10.40 4.21 -30.13
C THR A 698 -11.11 3.67 -31.36
N ARG A 699 -10.34 3.32 -32.41
CA ARG A 699 -10.88 2.60 -33.56
C ARG A 699 -11.25 1.18 -33.13
N VAL A 700 -12.48 0.77 -33.40
CA VAL A 700 -12.94 -0.62 -33.25
C VAL A 700 -13.07 -1.19 -34.66
N ASP A 701 -12.51 -2.37 -34.90
CA ASP A 701 -12.68 -3.06 -36.17
C ASP A 701 -14.15 -3.44 -36.37
N ALA A 702 -14.63 -3.37 -37.61
CA ALA A 702 -16.03 -3.64 -37.93
C ALA A 702 -16.44 -5.02 -37.41
N ILE A 703 -17.47 -5.07 -36.56
CA ILE A 703 -17.95 -6.30 -35.94
C ILE A 703 -18.89 -7.01 -36.94
N ASP A 704 -18.35 -7.96 -37.68
CA ASP A 704 -19.13 -8.87 -38.53
C ASP A 704 -19.54 -10.11 -37.74
N CYS A 705 -20.81 -10.18 -37.32
CA CYS A 705 -21.38 -11.37 -36.67
C CYS A 705 -22.16 -12.21 -37.70
N PHE A 706 -21.46 -13.08 -38.43
CA PHE A 706 -22.10 -14.08 -39.31
C PHE A 706 -22.38 -15.39 -38.57
N LYS A 707 -23.39 -16.13 -39.04
CA LYS A 707 -23.71 -17.48 -38.56
C LYS A 707 -22.56 -18.45 -38.96
N PRO A 708 -21.96 -19.20 -38.03
CA PRO A 708 -20.71 -19.93 -38.29
C PRO A 708 -20.93 -21.15 -39.20
N GLU A 709 -20.07 -21.30 -40.21
CA GLU A 709 -19.99 -22.51 -41.06
C GLU A 709 -18.85 -23.45 -40.63
N SER A 710 -17.97 -23.05 -39.68
CA SER A 710 -16.81 -23.83 -39.22
C SER A 710 -16.42 -23.56 -37.75
N MET A 711 -15.70 -24.50 -37.11
CA MET A 711 -15.21 -24.42 -35.73
C MET A 711 -14.36 -23.16 -35.44
N TRP A 712 -13.58 -22.67 -36.41
CA TRP A 712 -12.79 -21.44 -36.25
C TRP A 712 -13.66 -20.17 -36.30
N SER A 713 -14.73 -20.19 -37.09
CA SER A 713 -15.72 -19.09 -37.14
C SER A 713 -16.55 -18.99 -35.85
N THR A 714 -16.64 -20.05 -35.05
CA THR A 714 -17.29 -20.02 -33.73
C THR A 714 -16.50 -19.19 -32.71
N VAL A 715 -15.16 -19.21 -32.77
CA VAL A 715 -14.30 -18.39 -31.88
C VAL A 715 -14.40 -16.91 -32.25
N GLN A 716 -14.40 -16.60 -33.56
CA GLN A 716 -14.61 -15.24 -34.05
C GLN A 716 -16.01 -14.72 -33.71
N MET A 717 -17.05 -15.55 -33.81
CA MET A 717 -18.41 -15.20 -33.39
C MET A 717 -18.49 -14.95 -31.88
N ALA A 718 -17.84 -15.77 -31.05
CA ALA A 718 -17.80 -15.55 -29.60
C ALA A 718 -17.10 -14.23 -29.25
N PHE A 719 -16.01 -13.88 -29.94
CA PHE A 719 -15.34 -12.59 -29.78
C PHE A 719 -16.23 -11.41 -30.25
N GLY A 720 -16.91 -11.56 -31.38
CA GLY A 720 -17.88 -10.58 -31.90
C GLY A 720 -19.06 -10.34 -30.95
N LEU A 721 -19.67 -11.41 -30.43
CA LEU A 721 -20.76 -11.34 -29.45
C LEU A 721 -20.31 -10.70 -28.14
N SER A 722 -19.10 -11.00 -27.67
CA SER A 722 -18.53 -10.35 -26.47
C SER A 722 -18.34 -8.85 -26.67
N ASN A 723 -17.87 -8.43 -27.84
CA ASN A 723 -17.72 -7.00 -28.17
C ASN A 723 -19.07 -6.29 -28.27
N ILE A 724 -20.10 -6.94 -28.83
CA ILE A 724 -21.47 -6.39 -28.85
C ILE A 724 -22.03 -6.27 -27.43
N ALA A 725 -21.87 -7.30 -26.59
CA ALA A 725 -22.33 -7.26 -25.20
C ALA A 725 -21.66 -6.12 -24.43
N LYS A 726 -20.34 -5.94 -24.59
CA LYS A 726 -19.61 -4.80 -24.02
C LYS A 726 -20.16 -3.48 -24.56
N MET A 727 -20.36 -3.34 -25.87
CA MET A 727 -20.91 -2.14 -26.47
C MET A 727 -22.32 -1.81 -25.96
N LEU A 728 -23.16 -2.82 -25.74
CA LEU A 728 -24.50 -2.63 -25.15
C LEU A 728 -24.41 -2.11 -23.72
N ILE A 729 -23.50 -2.65 -22.91
CA ILE A 729 -23.25 -2.17 -21.55
C ILE A 729 -22.72 -0.74 -21.58
N ASP A 730 -21.77 -0.44 -22.47
CA ASP A 730 -21.19 0.91 -22.63
C ASP A 730 -22.26 1.93 -23.07
N GLN A 731 -23.21 1.53 -23.92
CA GLN A 731 -24.34 2.38 -24.31
C GLN A 731 -25.37 2.54 -23.19
N ALA A 732 -25.71 1.47 -22.47
CA ALA A 732 -26.66 1.52 -21.35
C ALA A 732 -26.14 2.38 -20.19
N THR A 733 -24.84 2.31 -19.93
CA THR A 733 -24.16 3.05 -18.87
C THR A 733 -23.57 4.39 -19.35
N MET A 734 -23.96 4.88 -20.52
CA MET A 734 -23.39 6.10 -21.10
C MET A 734 -23.82 7.35 -20.30
N ALA A 735 -22.86 7.99 -19.63
CA ALA A 735 -23.10 9.24 -18.89
C ALA A 735 -22.88 10.52 -19.72
N ASP A 736 -22.22 10.42 -20.87
CA ASP A 736 -21.86 11.56 -21.73
C ASP A 736 -22.57 11.50 -23.11
N ASN A 737 -22.25 12.42 -24.02
CA ASN A 737 -22.84 12.52 -25.36
C ASN A 737 -24.35 12.87 -25.35
N ARG A 738 -25.20 11.99 -25.90
CA ARG A 738 -26.63 12.29 -26.17
C ARG A 738 -27.43 12.56 -24.89
N THR A 739 -27.06 11.96 -23.77
CA THR A 739 -27.70 12.22 -22.47
C THR A 739 -27.49 13.69 -22.06
N VAL A 740 -26.28 14.21 -22.27
CA VAL A 740 -25.93 15.61 -22.04
C VAL A 740 -26.62 16.53 -23.06
N ASP A 741 -26.65 16.16 -24.35
CA ASP A 741 -27.35 16.93 -25.39
C ASP A 741 -28.83 17.13 -25.03
N ARG A 742 -29.50 16.06 -24.57
CA ARG A 742 -30.90 16.07 -24.15
C ARG A 742 -31.08 17.01 -22.96
N ALA A 743 -30.28 16.85 -21.91
CA ALA A 743 -30.36 17.70 -20.73
C ALA A 743 -30.13 19.19 -21.07
N ARG A 744 -29.12 19.48 -21.90
CA ARG A 744 -28.82 20.84 -22.37
C ARG A 744 -30.00 21.45 -23.12
N ALA A 745 -30.57 20.73 -24.09
CA ALA A 745 -31.70 21.21 -24.89
C ALA A 745 -32.94 21.48 -24.03
N TRP A 746 -33.29 20.55 -23.12
CA TRP A 746 -34.41 20.71 -22.20
C TRP A 746 -34.23 21.84 -21.19
N CYS A 747 -33.01 22.02 -20.68
CA CYS A 747 -32.70 23.14 -19.79
C CYS A 747 -32.83 24.46 -20.54
N ALA A 748 -32.28 24.57 -21.75
CA ALA A 748 -32.36 25.77 -22.57
C ALA A 748 -33.82 26.16 -22.89
N THR A 749 -34.69 25.19 -23.23
CA THR A 749 -36.12 25.47 -23.46
C THR A 749 -36.87 25.89 -22.19
N CYS A 750 -36.40 25.46 -21.02
CA CYS A 750 -36.95 25.85 -19.72
C CYS A 750 -36.32 27.12 -19.13
N GLY A 751 -35.37 27.77 -19.82
CA GLY A 751 -34.64 28.92 -19.28
C GLY A 751 -33.69 28.58 -18.12
N ILE A 752 -33.27 27.32 -18.01
CA ILE A 752 -32.35 26.81 -16.99
C ILE A 752 -30.93 26.84 -17.53
N VAL A 753 -29.99 27.40 -16.76
CA VAL A 753 -28.57 27.42 -17.13
C VAL A 753 -27.98 26.03 -16.87
N PHE A 754 -27.71 25.28 -17.94
CA PHE A 754 -27.08 23.97 -17.86
C PHE A 754 -25.60 24.03 -18.22
N GLN A 755 -24.75 23.40 -17.40
CA GLN A 755 -23.31 23.36 -17.63
C GLN A 755 -22.74 21.98 -17.35
N ARG A 756 -22.00 21.44 -18.32
CA ARG A 756 -21.32 20.16 -18.24
C ARG A 756 -19.82 20.37 -18.08
N LEU A 757 -19.23 19.77 -17.05
CA LEU A 757 -17.78 19.72 -16.85
C LEU A 757 -17.31 18.27 -16.85
N SER A 758 -16.52 17.89 -17.86
CA SER A 758 -16.00 16.53 -18.02
C SER A 758 -14.70 16.56 -18.84
N PRO A 759 -13.53 16.29 -18.23
CA PRO A 759 -12.25 16.36 -18.93
C PRO A 759 -12.14 15.25 -19.98
N GLN A 760 -11.39 15.52 -21.05
CA GLN A 760 -11.00 14.48 -22.00
C GLN A 760 -9.75 13.79 -21.47
N LEU A 761 -9.81 12.46 -21.35
CA LEU A 761 -8.69 11.64 -20.88
C LEU A 761 -7.89 11.09 -22.06
N SER A 762 -6.58 10.93 -21.87
CA SER A 762 -5.69 10.31 -22.87
C SER A 762 -5.80 8.78 -22.92
N LEU A 763 -6.21 8.15 -21.81
CA LEU A 763 -6.35 6.72 -21.63
C LEU A 763 -7.75 6.34 -21.16
N ASP A 764 -8.19 5.12 -21.50
CA ASP A 764 -9.44 4.56 -20.99
C ASP A 764 -9.24 3.98 -19.59
N VAL A 765 -9.45 4.83 -18.58
CA VAL A 765 -9.33 4.45 -17.16
C VAL A 765 -10.49 3.55 -16.74
N GLN A 766 -10.15 2.35 -16.26
CA GLN A 766 -11.10 1.34 -15.81
C GLN A 766 -11.78 1.74 -14.48
N LEU A 767 -12.94 1.16 -14.19
CA LEU A 767 -13.75 1.50 -13.01
C LEU A 767 -13.11 1.07 -11.68
N ASP A 768 -12.27 0.04 -11.71
CA ASP A 768 -11.52 -0.51 -10.57
C ASP A 768 -10.00 -0.30 -10.72
N GLU A 769 -9.59 0.75 -11.43
CA GLU A 769 -8.17 1.07 -11.61
C GLU A 769 -7.47 1.27 -10.25
N ARG A 770 -6.30 0.65 -10.09
CA ARG A 770 -5.52 0.66 -8.85
C ARG A 770 -4.14 1.27 -9.02
N GLN A 771 -3.65 1.35 -10.26
CA GLN A 771 -2.33 1.88 -10.55
C GLN A 771 -2.31 3.38 -10.28
N ASP A 772 -1.46 3.77 -9.35
CA ASP A 772 -1.30 5.14 -8.91
C ASP A 772 -0.96 6.07 -10.07
N GLU A 773 -0.06 5.65 -10.97
CA GLU A 773 0.41 6.46 -12.10
C GLU A 773 -0.73 6.81 -13.07
N ILE A 774 -1.61 5.86 -13.38
CA ILE A 774 -2.75 6.08 -14.29
C ILE A 774 -3.75 7.05 -13.66
N LEU A 775 -4.07 6.86 -12.38
CA LEU A 775 -5.00 7.74 -11.66
C LEU A 775 -4.44 9.16 -11.51
N ILE A 776 -3.15 9.28 -11.16
CA ILE A 776 -2.47 10.57 -11.05
C ILE A 776 -2.40 11.28 -12.40
N ASN A 777 -2.13 10.56 -13.49
CA ASN A 777 -2.15 11.15 -14.83
C ASN A 777 -3.55 11.67 -15.20
N ALA A 778 -4.61 10.89 -14.96
CA ALA A 778 -5.99 11.33 -15.22
C ALA A 778 -6.39 12.56 -14.38
N LEU A 779 -5.92 12.63 -13.13
CA LEU A 779 -6.13 13.78 -12.26
C LEU A 779 -5.32 15.01 -12.70
N TRP A 780 -4.10 14.81 -13.17
CA TRP A 780 -3.28 15.88 -13.75
C TRP A 780 -3.91 16.43 -15.04
N GLU A 781 -4.41 15.57 -15.93
CA GLU A 781 -5.18 15.98 -17.12
C GLU A 781 -6.44 16.77 -16.74
N THR A 782 -7.10 16.36 -15.65
CA THR A 782 -8.23 17.10 -15.08
C THR A 782 -7.81 18.49 -14.60
N MET A 783 -6.65 18.65 -13.98
CA MET A 783 -6.11 19.98 -13.61
C MET A 783 -5.83 20.85 -14.84
N VAL A 784 -5.26 20.28 -15.91
CA VAL A 784 -5.02 20.99 -17.17
C VAL A 784 -6.35 21.46 -17.76
N TYR A 785 -7.37 20.61 -17.77
CA TYR A 785 -8.73 20.96 -18.18
C TYR A 785 -9.36 22.07 -17.32
N ILE A 786 -9.24 21.99 -15.99
CA ILE A 786 -9.71 23.02 -15.06
C ILE A 786 -9.06 24.37 -15.39
N ARG A 787 -7.76 24.37 -15.69
CA ARG A 787 -7.05 25.59 -16.06
C ARG A 787 -7.55 26.14 -17.39
N SER A 788 -7.72 25.32 -18.42
CA SER A 788 -8.28 25.80 -19.70
C SER A 788 -9.70 26.34 -19.55
N MET A 789 -10.44 25.87 -18.55
CA MET A 789 -11.80 26.29 -18.23
C MET A 789 -11.89 27.32 -17.08
N LYS A 790 -10.77 27.92 -16.66
CA LYS A 790 -10.71 28.79 -15.47
C LYS A 790 -11.74 29.93 -15.52
N ASP A 791 -11.86 30.61 -16.66
CA ASP A 791 -12.81 31.71 -16.82
C ASP A 791 -14.27 31.23 -16.72
N LYS A 792 -14.57 30.07 -17.30
CA LYS A 792 -15.89 29.43 -17.20
C LYS A 792 -16.21 29.07 -15.76
N ILE A 793 -15.29 28.43 -15.03
CA ILE A 793 -15.46 28.05 -13.62
C ILE A 793 -15.68 29.30 -12.75
N ASN A 794 -14.90 30.37 -12.95
CA ASN A 794 -15.08 31.63 -12.22
C ASN A 794 -16.45 32.27 -12.49
N ARG A 795 -16.91 32.28 -13.74
CA ARG A 795 -18.26 32.77 -14.09
C ARG A 795 -19.35 31.94 -13.41
N LEU A 796 -19.19 30.62 -13.34
CA LEU A 796 -20.12 29.73 -12.63
C LEU A 796 -20.12 29.96 -11.14
N ALA A 797 -18.95 30.09 -10.51
CA ALA A 797 -18.82 30.42 -9.11
C ALA A 797 -19.53 31.73 -8.75
N ASN A 798 -19.38 32.76 -9.58
CA ASN A 798 -20.11 34.01 -9.43
C ASN A 798 -21.63 33.80 -9.55
N LEU A 799 -22.08 33.03 -10.55
CA LEU A 799 -23.50 32.74 -10.74
C LEU A 799 -24.11 32.01 -9.53
N LEU A 800 -23.38 31.04 -8.95
CA LEU A 800 -23.84 30.27 -7.80
C LEU A 800 -23.87 31.09 -6.50
N THR A 801 -23.04 32.12 -6.38
CA THR A 801 -22.96 32.97 -5.17
C THR A 801 -23.93 34.15 -5.21
N LEU A 802 -24.47 34.53 -6.38
CA LEU A 802 -25.51 35.53 -6.52
C LEU A 802 -26.78 35.13 -5.73
N GLY A 803 -27.07 35.87 -4.66
CA GLY A 803 -28.26 35.66 -3.84
C GLY A 803 -28.08 34.80 -2.59
N CYS A 804 -26.88 34.27 -2.32
CA CYS A 804 -26.57 33.73 -1.00
C CYS A 804 -26.28 34.87 -0.01
N PRO A 805 -26.83 34.84 1.23
CA PRO A 805 -26.44 35.81 2.24
C PRO A 805 -24.92 35.81 2.43
N GLN A 806 -24.32 36.98 2.60
CA GLN A 806 -22.92 37.10 3.05
C GLN A 806 -22.91 36.71 4.53
N SER A 807 -22.35 35.54 4.84
CA SER A 807 -22.05 35.13 6.22
C SER A 807 -20.69 35.66 6.62
#